data_AF-A0AAD9FY61-F1
#
_entry.id   AF-A0AAD9FY61-F1
#
_cell.length_a   1.000
_cell.length_b   1.000
_cell.length_c   1.000
_cell.angle_alpha   90.00
_cell.angle_beta   90.00
_cell.angle_gamma   90.00
#
_symmetry.space_group_name_H-M   'P 1'
#
loop_
_entity.id
_entity.type
_entity.pdbx_description
1 polymer ?
#
loop_
_entity_poly.entity_id
_entity_poly.type
_entity_poly.pdbx_seq_one_letter_code
_entity_poly.pdbx_strand_id
1 'polypeptide(L)'
;MTLIEVQRLRAFVDAKKRSVEAAERRYDIQAAVVELRELAAPLHSPDRFSLSWKPLYLEVFYRDVAAFMLRFVAVHLENCFSERDREQTFDVFFDREFVPSSRAISALISTLSATKTKSDAKDKTVADDAEASIIQCVRLLDKAVTVTGVQDVMAEMLKPEQSTVSGGQGIIGLQVLISQLSSLPDLIYNRRQRDTPAAFRPRRYFPMLCDGLFHGLLDQETPVQQPRTFRIFADKLFRIGQAQVLVQSWLRSFSTPAMADLSPILFQSLPESCHEQILLQLAGEKVPSPLSAQQALCLPKYRLLAQIPSKVCANKHFQYVITHKLLLRKRIDDLFFWRVLVDVLAQSDDDPGQSPLATVFDAVLSRWSQSDFAGNTEYTVNASVCFFLRYSLQKLSGNGAEAAFTQQDWITKLCKGVQDHMSHSLERVRALGMRVGESLSHIIAAEKPLDFGLKDEDPITVYGCPVLPEELEQGIADLNLHSISPPEVHETQSTLDGQRNRLNKPKKRSTKPFILDPDELVPSDDDEDDASAEDAESESSFDDADSDSDSDSDSDMSLEAYDLEDQEEDLKAKRPLYLKDLIAGLLSDDDREKSEAALNEAEILLRRQPRDLNDKAQEVARALLRLEDKYNTPQFAKLRSQALATTCAQAPTQTLPYLTSQALEREQLLQSRIDVLQAMTSAAQEISERGGDYRRTSTPKTLLHEQIDSDLSTRTMQSLKTRRWGYRRDALAEPKRNAFAPFALEFFSPLLFGYNAYVRKHSSGSGASRSEVEQTFLAHLLHALASFVECAGHAPQTLAMAKCLLEFAWNERSNSNAEVRRQVLFSLSRVLLVVPPDLLGQEVGEALTEVAPWLHQVQNHDPDAGCREAAKLLSSFASMPTSSLSLM
;
A
#
# COMPACT_ATOMS: atom_id res chain seq x y z
N MET A 1 3.99 -55.75 1.10
CA MET A 1 5.45 -55.51 1.20
C MET A 1 6.05 -56.66 1.99
N THR A 2 7.16 -57.28 1.58
CA THR A 2 7.78 -58.33 2.39
C THR A 2 8.79 -57.74 3.38
N LEU A 3 8.79 -58.20 4.62
CA LEU A 3 9.72 -57.74 5.66
C LEU A 3 11.19 -58.08 5.32
N ILE A 4 11.38 -59.12 4.51
CA ILE A 4 12.68 -59.57 3.99
C ILE A 4 13.30 -58.53 3.03
N GLU A 5 12.50 -57.93 2.14
CA GLU A 5 13.01 -56.90 1.22
C GLU A 5 13.44 -55.63 1.96
N VAL A 6 12.68 -55.21 2.98
CA VAL A 6 13.05 -54.07 3.85
C VAL A 6 14.39 -54.33 4.54
N GLN A 7 14.61 -55.55 5.06
CA GLN A 7 15.86 -55.94 5.71
C GLN A 7 17.04 -56.00 4.72
N ARG A 8 16.83 -56.54 3.50
CA ARG A 8 17.85 -56.57 2.45
C ARG A 8 18.26 -55.17 2.01
N LEU A 9 17.29 -54.27 1.79
CA LEU A 9 17.56 -52.90 1.38
C LEU A 9 18.25 -52.11 2.50
N ARG A 10 17.87 -52.31 3.77
CA ARG A 10 18.60 -51.75 4.91
C ARG A 10 20.06 -52.18 4.94
N ALA A 11 20.31 -53.49 4.85
CA ALA A 11 21.66 -54.04 4.86
C ALA A 11 22.53 -53.48 3.71
N PHE A 12 21.94 -53.25 2.54
CA PHE A 12 22.58 -52.58 1.40
C PHE A 12 22.92 -51.10 1.70
N VAL A 13 21.94 -50.30 2.11
CA VAL A 13 22.13 -48.86 2.42
C VAL A 13 23.15 -48.67 3.54
N ASP A 14 23.04 -49.41 4.64
CA ASP A 14 23.94 -49.30 5.78
C ASP A 14 25.37 -49.73 5.41
N ALA A 15 25.53 -50.73 4.53
CA ALA A 15 26.84 -51.16 4.03
C ALA A 15 27.47 -50.08 3.14
N LYS A 16 26.72 -49.51 2.19
CA LYS A 16 27.23 -48.46 1.28
C LYS A 16 27.61 -47.18 2.04
N LYS A 17 26.80 -46.73 3.01
CA LYS A 17 27.16 -45.63 3.93
C LYS A 17 28.49 -45.90 4.63
N ARG A 18 28.66 -47.08 5.24
CA ARG A 18 29.91 -47.49 5.91
C ARG A 18 31.11 -47.58 4.96
N SER A 19 30.92 -48.01 3.71
CA SER A 19 31.98 -47.96 2.69
C SER A 19 32.42 -46.53 2.36
N VAL A 20 31.47 -45.59 2.20
CA VAL A 20 31.77 -44.18 1.90
C VAL A 20 32.56 -43.54 3.04
N GLU A 21 32.16 -43.74 4.30
CA GLU A 21 32.96 -43.30 5.46
C GLU A 21 34.34 -43.98 5.50
N ALA A 22 34.43 -45.26 5.13
CA ALA A 22 35.71 -45.97 5.09
C ALA A 22 36.62 -45.53 3.92
N ALA A 23 36.07 -44.91 2.87
CA ALA A 23 36.83 -44.28 1.80
C ALA A 23 37.31 -42.87 2.20
N GLU A 24 36.45 -42.08 2.84
CA GLU A 24 36.77 -40.77 3.42
C GLU A 24 37.94 -40.86 4.41
N ARG A 25 37.89 -41.79 5.39
CA ARG A 25 38.98 -42.05 6.35
C ARG A 25 40.31 -42.51 5.72
N ARG A 26 40.32 -42.86 4.43
CA ARG A 26 41.51 -43.22 3.65
C ARG A 26 41.91 -42.13 2.63
N TYR A 27 41.18 -41.02 2.57
CA TYR A 27 41.27 -39.97 1.55
C TYR A 27 41.10 -40.48 0.11
N ASP A 28 40.38 -41.59 -0.07
CA ASP A 28 40.13 -42.23 -1.36
C ASP A 28 38.83 -41.70 -2.00
N ILE A 29 38.96 -40.55 -2.66
CA ILE A 29 37.84 -39.85 -3.32
C ILE A 29 37.19 -40.75 -4.39
N GLN A 30 37.98 -41.56 -5.13
CA GLN A 30 37.44 -42.40 -6.20
C GLN A 30 36.65 -43.60 -5.67
N ALA A 31 37.11 -44.24 -4.59
CA ALA A 31 36.30 -45.26 -3.91
C ALA A 31 35.02 -44.67 -3.31
N ALA A 32 35.07 -43.46 -2.74
CA ALA A 32 33.88 -42.77 -2.24
C ALA A 32 32.88 -42.48 -3.37
N VAL A 33 33.35 -41.98 -4.51
CA VAL A 33 32.55 -41.71 -5.71
C VAL A 33 31.88 -42.99 -6.25
N VAL A 34 32.60 -44.11 -6.31
CA VAL A 34 32.04 -45.41 -6.74
C VAL A 34 30.95 -45.90 -5.79
N GLU A 35 31.19 -45.83 -4.47
CA GLU A 35 30.21 -46.31 -3.48
C GLU A 35 28.98 -45.40 -3.37
N LEU A 36 29.11 -44.10 -3.66
CA LEU A 36 27.98 -43.17 -3.79
C LEU A 36 27.14 -43.41 -5.06
N ARG A 37 27.77 -43.68 -6.22
CA ARG A 37 27.05 -44.10 -7.44
C ARG A 37 26.24 -45.38 -7.18
N GLU A 38 26.82 -46.35 -6.46
CA GLU A 38 26.10 -47.57 -6.09
C GLU A 38 24.99 -47.35 -5.04
N LEU A 39 25.14 -46.37 -4.13
CA LEU A 39 24.08 -45.97 -3.21
C LEU A 39 22.90 -45.27 -3.93
N ALA A 40 23.18 -44.55 -5.02
CA ALA A 40 22.18 -43.89 -5.88
C ALA A 40 21.48 -44.86 -6.86
N ALA A 41 22.15 -45.95 -7.27
CA ALA A 41 21.68 -46.86 -8.31
C ALA A 41 20.23 -47.38 -8.16
N PRO A 42 19.67 -47.65 -6.96
CA PRO A 42 18.26 -48.02 -6.83
C PRO A 42 17.24 -46.95 -7.26
N LEU A 43 17.67 -45.70 -7.46
CA LEU A 43 16.82 -44.59 -7.92
C LEU A 43 16.80 -44.45 -9.45
N HIS A 44 17.95 -44.65 -10.11
CA HIS A 44 18.16 -44.37 -11.54
C HIS A 44 18.47 -45.60 -12.41
N SER A 45 18.66 -46.78 -11.82
CA SER A 45 18.91 -48.04 -12.56
C SER A 45 18.08 -49.18 -11.97
N PRO A 46 16.73 -49.09 -12.05
CA PRO A 46 15.83 -50.04 -11.39
C PRO A 46 16.02 -51.48 -11.88
N ASP A 47 16.44 -51.69 -13.13
CA ASP A 47 16.62 -53.00 -13.76
C ASP A 47 17.74 -53.85 -13.11
N ARG A 48 18.61 -53.22 -12.30
CA ARG A 48 19.64 -53.90 -11.51
C ARG A 48 19.10 -54.48 -10.18
N PHE A 49 17.85 -54.18 -9.81
CA PHE A 49 17.28 -54.47 -8.49
C PHE A 49 15.88 -55.09 -8.61
N SER A 50 15.27 -55.45 -7.47
CA SER A 50 13.84 -55.83 -7.48
C SER A 50 12.97 -54.59 -7.71
N LEU A 51 11.86 -54.74 -8.43
CA LEU A 51 10.89 -53.66 -8.70
C LEU A 51 10.35 -52.99 -7.41
N SER A 52 10.39 -53.72 -6.29
CA SER A 52 10.03 -53.21 -4.96
C SER A 52 11.06 -52.23 -4.36
N TRP A 53 12.31 -52.22 -4.84
CA TRP A 53 13.40 -51.48 -4.18
C TRP A 53 13.25 -49.96 -4.33
N LYS A 54 12.94 -49.43 -5.51
CA LYS A 54 12.77 -47.97 -5.70
C LYS A 54 11.67 -47.37 -4.79
N PRO A 55 10.43 -47.93 -4.72
CA PRO A 55 9.44 -47.42 -3.77
C PRO A 55 9.83 -47.64 -2.31
N LEU A 56 10.39 -48.80 -1.93
CA LEU A 56 10.89 -49.03 -0.57
C LEU A 56 11.97 -48.03 -0.16
N TYR A 57 12.85 -47.64 -1.09
CA TYR A 57 13.88 -46.64 -0.88
C TYR A 57 13.25 -45.28 -0.59
N LEU A 58 12.35 -44.81 -1.47
CA LEU A 58 11.68 -43.51 -1.36
C LEU A 58 10.75 -43.38 -0.14
N GLU A 59 10.16 -44.48 0.31
CA GLU A 59 9.27 -44.52 1.49
C GLU A 59 10.01 -44.63 2.82
N VAL A 60 11.00 -45.53 2.91
CA VAL A 60 11.57 -45.96 4.20
C VAL A 60 12.97 -45.39 4.46
N PHE A 61 13.81 -45.26 3.43
CA PHE A 61 15.25 -45.00 3.58
C PHE A 61 15.67 -43.60 3.11
N TYR A 62 14.96 -43.01 2.15
CA TYR A 62 15.36 -41.79 1.46
C TYR A 62 15.66 -40.60 2.39
N ARG A 63 14.85 -40.38 3.43
CA ARG A 63 15.08 -39.30 4.41
C ARG A 63 16.38 -39.48 5.20
N ASP A 64 16.76 -40.72 5.49
CA ASP A 64 18.00 -41.07 6.18
C ASP A 64 19.22 -41.07 5.23
N VAL A 65 19.04 -41.42 3.96
CA VAL A 65 20.07 -41.24 2.93
C VAL A 65 20.33 -39.76 2.67
N ALA A 66 19.29 -38.96 2.41
CA ALA A 66 19.40 -37.52 2.20
C ALA A 66 20.06 -36.80 3.39
N ALA A 67 19.72 -37.20 4.63
CA ALA A 67 20.38 -36.67 5.82
C ALA A 67 21.88 -37.03 5.89
N PHE A 68 22.28 -38.23 5.43
CA PHE A 68 23.70 -38.61 5.31
C PHE A 68 24.41 -37.81 4.21
N MET A 69 23.80 -37.65 3.03
CA MET A 69 24.35 -36.82 1.96
C MET A 69 24.60 -35.39 2.44
N LEU A 70 23.60 -34.76 3.05
CA LEU A 70 23.63 -33.36 3.46
C LEU A 70 24.49 -33.08 4.71
N ARG A 71 24.80 -34.09 5.54
CA ARG A 71 25.55 -33.91 6.80
C ARG A 71 26.95 -34.53 6.84
N PHE A 72 27.22 -35.50 5.97
CA PHE A 72 28.53 -36.15 5.86
C PHE A 72 29.17 -35.85 4.51
N VAL A 73 28.49 -36.20 3.41
CA VAL A 73 29.08 -36.08 2.06
C VAL A 73 29.28 -34.60 1.66
N ALA A 74 28.31 -33.73 1.92
CA ALA A 74 28.40 -32.29 1.63
C ALA A 74 29.52 -31.58 2.42
N VAL A 75 29.90 -32.13 3.57
CA VAL A 75 30.88 -31.54 4.49
C VAL A 75 32.29 -32.05 4.15
N HIS A 76 32.47 -33.37 4.08
CA HIS A 76 33.80 -34.00 4.00
C HIS A 76 34.24 -34.42 2.59
N LEU A 77 33.32 -34.49 1.61
CA LEU A 77 33.60 -35.11 0.30
C LEU A 77 33.22 -34.23 -0.91
N GLU A 78 32.11 -33.48 -0.89
CA GLU A 78 31.63 -32.76 -2.09
C GLU A 78 32.64 -31.72 -2.59
N ASN A 79 33.35 -31.03 -1.69
CA ASN A 79 34.40 -30.07 -2.03
C ASN A 79 35.59 -30.69 -2.79
N CYS A 80 35.68 -32.02 -2.83
CA CYS A 80 36.73 -32.79 -3.52
C CYS A 80 36.25 -33.43 -4.84
N PHE A 81 34.97 -33.24 -5.23
CA PHE A 81 34.40 -33.82 -6.44
C PHE A 81 34.55 -32.91 -7.67
N SER A 82 34.75 -33.50 -8.85
CA SER A 82 34.52 -32.78 -10.11
C SER A 82 33.03 -32.46 -10.29
N GLU A 83 32.67 -31.50 -11.15
CA GLU A 83 31.24 -31.19 -11.39
C GLU A 83 30.45 -32.43 -11.84
N ARG A 84 31.04 -33.25 -12.72
CA ARG A 84 30.47 -34.50 -13.21
C ARG A 84 30.32 -35.56 -12.11
N ASP A 85 31.28 -35.65 -11.18
CA ASP A 85 31.16 -36.55 -10.04
C ASP A 85 30.09 -36.03 -9.06
N ARG A 86 30.05 -34.73 -8.79
CA ARG A 86 29.04 -34.07 -7.95
C ARG A 86 27.63 -34.29 -8.49
N GLU A 87 27.43 -34.21 -9.80
CA GLU A 87 26.14 -34.54 -10.44
C GLU A 87 25.76 -36.01 -10.22
N GLN A 88 26.69 -36.93 -10.52
CA GLN A 88 26.43 -38.38 -10.49
C GLN A 88 26.46 -39.03 -9.10
N THR A 89 26.94 -38.32 -8.07
CA THR A 89 27.07 -38.84 -6.69
C THR A 89 26.32 -38.01 -5.64
N PHE A 90 25.92 -36.77 -5.96
CA PHE A 90 25.28 -35.87 -5.01
C PHE A 90 23.93 -35.33 -5.53
N ASP A 91 23.91 -34.56 -6.62
CA ASP A 91 22.68 -33.92 -7.09
C ASP A 91 21.63 -34.97 -7.54
N VAL A 92 22.05 -36.14 -8.03
CA VAL A 92 21.18 -37.29 -8.37
C VAL A 92 20.22 -37.73 -7.25
N PHE A 93 20.55 -37.50 -5.98
CA PHE A 93 19.67 -37.79 -4.83
C PHE A 93 18.54 -36.77 -4.65
N PHE A 94 18.54 -35.68 -5.40
CA PHE A 94 17.57 -34.58 -5.31
C PHE A 94 17.03 -34.20 -6.70
N ASP A 95 17.37 -34.98 -7.73
CA ASP A 95 16.88 -34.80 -9.09
C ASP A 95 15.46 -35.35 -9.25
N ARG A 96 14.58 -34.51 -9.81
CA ARG A 96 13.16 -34.80 -10.08
C ARG A 96 12.95 -35.95 -11.07
N GLU A 97 13.92 -36.24 -11.94
CA GLU A 97 13.83 -37.41 -12.84
C GLU A 97 13.82 -38.74 -12.08
N PHE A 98 14.46 -38.78 -10.89
CA PHE A 98 14.61 -40.00 -10.11
C PHE A 98 13.84 -40.00 -8.79
N VAL A 99 13.62 -38.83 -8.20
CA VAL A 99 13.02 -38.62 -6.86
C VAL A 99 11.84 -37.63 -6.94
N PRO A 100 10.64 -37.97 -6.44
CA PRO A 100 9.50 -37.06 -6.40
C PRO A 100 9.84 -35.73 -5.69
N SER A 101 9.44 -34.60 -6.27
CA SER A 101 9.84 -33.26 -5.82
C SER A 101 9.36 -32.97 -4.40
N SER A 102 8.18 -33.48 -4.00
CA SER A 102 7.70 -33.35 -2.61
C SER A 102 8.59 -34.09 -1.60
N ARG A 103 9.16 -35.23 -1.98
CA ARG A 103 10.04 -36.05 -1.12
C ARG A 103 11.40 -35.38 -0.96
N ALA A 104 11.98 -34.87 -2.05
CA ALA A 104 13.23 -34.12 -2.01
C ALA A 104 13.12 -32.88 -1.14
N ILE A 105 12.09 -32.04 -1.36
CA ILE A 105 11.85 -30.82 -0.58
C ILE A 105 11.58 -31.13 0.90
N SER A 106 10.77 -32.16 1.21
CA SER A 106 10.50 -32.52 2.61
C SER A 106 11.75 -33.06 3.34
N ALA A 107 12.63 -33.80 2.65
CA ALA A 107 13.90 -34.25 3.21
C ALA A 107 14.91 -33.11 3.43
N LEU A 108 14.99 -32.16 2.48
CA LEU A 108 15.80 -30.94 2.59
C LEU A 108 15.31 -30.08 3.76
N ILE A 109 14.01 -29.79 3.86
CA ILE A 109 13.42 -29.03 4.98
C ILE A 109 13.63 -29.76 6.31
N SER A 110 13.46 -31.08 6.36
CA SER A 110 13.72 -31.89 7.56
C SER A 110 15.20 -31.88 7.97
N THR A 111 16.12 -31.64 7.05
CA THR A 111 17.55 -31.58 7.38
C THR A 111 17.93 -30.17 7.82
N LEU A 112 17.52 -29.15 7.07
CA LEU A 112 17.72 -27.73 7.33
C LEU A 112 17.12 -27.27 8.66
N SER A 113 15.93 -27.77 9.03
CA SER A 113 15.32 -27.47 10.33
C SER A 113 16.05 -28.14 11.51
N ALA A 114 16.75 -29.25 11.27
CA ALA A 114 17.40 -30.05 12.30
C ALA A 114 18.93 -29.86 12.38
N THR A 115 19.56 -29.09 11.48
CA THR A 115 20.88 -28.51 11.72
C THR A 115 20.76 -27.36 12.72
N LYS A 116 21.79 -27.19 13.55
CA LYS A 116 21.87 -26.08 14.52
C LYS A 116 22.35 -24.79 13.84
N THR A 117 22.11 -23.65 14.49
CA THR A 117 22.65 -22.36 14.05
C THR A 117 23.99 -22.05 14.72
N LYS A 118 24.74 -21.08 14.18
CA LYS A 118 26.08 -20.72 14.70
C LYS A 118 26.10 -20.21 16.15
N SER A 119 24.98 -19.73 16.69
CA SER A 119 24.85 -19.39 18.12
C SER A 119 24.73 -20.61 19.04
N ASP A 120 24.32 -21.77 18.51
CA ASP A 120 24.02 -22.98 19.31
C ASP A 120 25.18 -23.97 19.34
N ALA A 121 26.26 -23.68 18.62
CA ALA A 121 27.44 -24.53 18.45
C ALA A 121 28.53 -24.14 19.45
N LYS A 122 28.94 -25.11 20.28
CA LYS A 122 30.01 -24.92 21.29
C LYS A 122 31.43 -25.10 20.75
N ASP A 123 31.56 -25.56 19.52
CA ASP A 123 32.82 -25.84 18.82
C ASP A 123 32.73 -25.21 17.42
N LYS A 124 33.84 -24.62 16.97
CA LYS A 124 33.94 -23.96 15.68
C LYS A 124 33.84 -24.96 14.53
N THR A 125 34.42 -26.15 14.67
CA THR A 125 34.35 -27.21 13.64
C THR A 125 32.90 -27.56 13.31
N VAL A 126 32.12 -27.90 14.35
CA VAL A 126 30.69 -28.20 14.27
C VAL A 126 29.86 -27.03 13.71
N ALA A 127 30.31 -25.78 13.93
CA ALA A 127 29.66 -24.58 13.40
C ALA A 127 29.92 -24.38 11.89
N ASP A 128 31.12 -24.73 11.41
CA ASP A 128 31.51 -24.66 10.01
C ASP A 128 30.94 -25.86 9.21
N ASP A 129 30.90 -27.06 9.79
CA ASP A 129 30.21 -28.24 9.22
C ASP A 129 28.70 -27.97 9.03
N ALA A 130 28.06 -27.34 10.03
CA ALA A 130 26.65 -26.95 9.97
C ALA A 130 26.39 -25.88 8.89
N GLU A 131 27.33 -24.94 8.71
CA GLU A 131 27.27 -23.93 7.63
C GLU A 131 27.30 -24.59 6.25
N ALA A 132 28.24 -25.50 5.99
CA ALA A 132 28.33 -26.23 4.73
C ALA A 132 27.03 -27.00 4.44
N SER A 133 26.50 -27.71 5.44
CA SER A 133 25.22 -28.40 5.35
C SER A 133 24.04 -27.45 5.03
N ILE A 134 24.01 -26.26 5.64
CA ILE A 134 22.98 -25.23 5.40
C ILE A 134 23.09 -24.63 3.99
N ILE A 135 24.30 -24.26 3.54
CA ILE A 135 24.56 -23.78 2.16
C ILE A 135 24.00 -24.79 1.16
N GLN A 136 24.32 -26.08 1.35
CA GLN A 136 23.93 -27.12 0.42
C GLN A 136 22.43 -27.44 0.44
N CYS A 137 21.80 -27.44 1.62
CA CYS A 137 20.34 -27.52 1.72
C CYS A 137 19.66 -26.39 0.94
N VAL A 138 20.18 -25.17 1.03
CA VAL A 138 19.61 -23.99 0.34
C VAL A 138 19.87 -24.05 -1.17
N ARG A 139 21.07 -24.48 -1.63
CA ARG A 139 21.37 -24.70 -3.06
C ARG A 139 20.37 -25.65 -3.71
N LEU A 140 20.13 -26.79 -3.06
CA LEU A 140 19.22 -27.81 -3.58
C LEU A 140 17.76 -27.41 -3.49
N LEU A 141 17.35 -26.67 -2.45
CA LEU A 141 16.02 -26.07 -2.40
C LEU A 141 15.82 -25.04 -3.53
N ASP A 142 16.81 -24.19 -3.84
CA ASP A 142 16.71 -23.19 -4.93
C ASP A 142 16.56 -23.86 -6.31
N LYS A 143 17.24 -25.01 -6.53
CA LYS A 143 17.01 -25.88 -7.71
C LYS A 143 15.60 -26.51 -7.73
N ALA A 144 15.18 -27.08 -6.59
CA ALA A 144 13.92 -27.83 -6.48
C ALA A 144 12.67 -26.94 -6.48
N VAL A 145 12.78 -25.68 -6.06
CA VAL A 145 11.68 -24.70 -6.03
C VAL A 145 11.80 -23.72 -7.20
N THR A 146 12.05 -24.29 -8.38
CA THR A 146 11.77 -23.65 -9.68
C THR A 146 10.28 -23.73 -10.01
N VAL A 147 9.80 -22.94 -10.99
CA VAL A 147 8.37 -22.96 -11.41
C VAL A 147 7.90 -24.39 -11.72
N THR A 148 8.69 -25.14 -12.49
CA THR A 148 8.36 -26.54 -12.81
C THR A 148 8.43 -27.45 -11.58
N GLY A 149 9.42 -27.29 -10.70
CA GLY A 149 9.49 -28.08 -9.46
C GLY A 149 8.31 -27.83 -8.51
N VAL A 150 7.76 -26.61 -8.50
CA VAL A 150 6.51 -26.29 -7.79
C VAL A 150 5.30 -26.95 -8.47
N GLN A 151 5.22 -26.92 -9.81
CA GLN A 151 4.16 -27.63 -10.56
C GLN A 151 4.23 -29.15 -10.30
N ASP A 152 5.43 -29.74 -10.30
CA ASP A 152 5.68 -31.16 -9.98
C ASP A 152 5.10 -31.51 -8.59
N VAL A 153 5.37 -30.67 -7.57
CA VAL A 153 4.84 -30.84 -6.20
C VAL A 153 3.31 -30.69 -6.14
N MET A 154 2.73 -29.71 -6.85
CA MET A 154 1.27 -29.52 -6.84
C MET A 154 0.55 -30.69 -7.54
N ALA A 155 1.09 -31.18 -8.66
CA ALA A 155 0.59 -32.38 -9.32
C ALA A 155 0.73 -33.63 -8.43
N GLU A 156 1.84 -33.79 -7.71
CA GLU A 156 2.01 -34.85 -6.70
C GLU A 156 0.97 -34.77 -5.57
N MET A 157 0.61 -33.56 -5.13
CA MET A 157 -0.40 -33.33 -4.09
C MET A 157 -1.84 -33.53 -4.56
N LEU A 158 -2.15 -33.22 -5.82
CA LEU A 158 -3.50 -33.31 -6.38
C LEU A 158 -3.87 -34.70 -6.92
N LYS A 159 -2.89 -35.49 -7.40
CA LYS A 159 -3.07 -36.91 -7.80
C LYS A 159 -3.87 -37.77 -6.79
N PRO A 160 -3.58 -37.79 -5.47
CA PRO A 160 -4.34 -38.63 -4.53
C PRO A 160 -5.82 -38.24 -4.38
N GLU A 161 -6.24 -37.03 -4.77
CA GLU A 161 -7.66 -36.62 -4.68
C GLU A 161 -8.55 -37.36 -5.68
N GLN A 162 -7.96 -37.90 -6.76
CA GLN A 162 -8.62 -38.76 -7.73
C GLN A 162 -8.89 -40.18 -7.18
N SER A 163 -8.20 -40.58 -6.09
CA SER A 163 -8.36 -41.88 -5.46
C SER A 163 -9.32 -41.80 -4.26
N THR A 164 -10.52 -42.39 -4.39
CA THR A 164 -11.53 -42.42 -3.31
C THR A 164 -11.15 -43.30 -2.12
N VAL A 165 -10.01 -44.00 -2.18
CA VAL A 165 -9.59 -45.05 -1.22
C VAL A 165 -8.18 -44.80 -0.67
N SER A 166 -7.99 -43.70 0.06
CA SER A 166 -6.93 -43.62 1.07
C SER A 166 -7.39 -42.85 2.32
N GLY A 167 -7.00 -43.34 3.49
CA GLY A 167 -7.48 -42.82 4.78
C GLY A 167 -6.79 -41.54 5.26
N GLY A 168 -7.20 -41.04 6.43
CA GLY A 168 -6.77 -39.75 6.99
C GLY A 168 -5.25 -39.53 7.16
N GLN A 169 -4.42 -40.57 7.03
CA GLN A 169 -2.97 -40.43 6.93
C GLN A 169 -2.54 -39.57 5.72
N GLY A 170 -3.25 -39.64 4.59
CA GLY A 170 -3.00 -38.80 3.41
C GLY A 170 -3.24 -37.32 3.70
N ILE A 171 -4.32 -37.00 4.44
CA ILE A 171 -4.67 -35.63 4.82
C ILE A 171 -3.61 -35.03 5.75
N ILE A 172 -3.09 -35.82 6.70
CA ILE A 172 -2.00 -35.39 7.58
C ILE A 172 -0.72 -35.14 6.76
N GLY A 173 -0.40 -36.00 5.80
CA GLY A 173 0.72 -35.80 4.86
C GLY A 173 0.61 -34.49 4.08
N LEU A 174 -0.56 -34.22 3.50
CA LEU A 174 -0.84 -32.96 2.78
C LEU A 174 -0.71 -31.74 3.69
N GLN A 175 -1.27 -31.78 4.91
CA GLN A 175 -1.15 -30.66 5.87
C GLN A 175 0.30 -30.38 6.28
N VAL A 176 1.10 -31.44 6.50
CA VAL A 176 2.54 -31.30 6.81
C VAL A 176 3.28 -30.68 5.62
N LEU A 177 3.06 -31.18 4.39
CA LEU A 177 3.74 -30.68 3.20
C LEU A 177 3.34 -29.23 2.89
N ILE A 178 2.06 -28.88 2.97
CA ILE A 178 1.57 -27.50 2.80
C ILE A 178 2.18 -26.57 3.85
N SER A 179 2.30 -27.02 5.11
CA SER A 179 2.95 -26.20 6.15
C SER A 179 4.47 -26.12 6.02
N GLN A 180 5.12 -27.13 5.41
CA GLN A 180 6.54 -27.08 5.05
C GLN A 180 6.79 -26.07 3.92
N LEU A 181 6.05 -26.16 2.81
CA LEU A 181 6.12 -25.21 1.69
C LEU A 181 5.86 -23.78 2.17
N SER A 182 4.77 -23.57 2.93
CA SER A 182 4.38 -22.25 3.43
C SER A 182 5.39 -21.61 4.41
N SER A 183 6.36 -22.38 4.93
CA SER A 183 7.39 -21.88 5.86
C SER A 183 8.80 -21.84 5.26
N LEU A 184 8.98 -22.21 4.00
CA LEU A 184 10.28 -22.14 3.31
C LEU A 184 10.91 -20.73 3.29
N PRO A 185 10.17 -19.64 2.99
CA PRO A 185 10.71 -18.29 3.05
C PRO A 185 11.31 -17.94 4.40
N ASP A 186 10.55 -18.15 5.48
CA ASP A 186 10.97 -17.81 6.84
C ASP A 186 12.11 -18.71 7.31
N LEU A 187 12.04 -20.02 7.01
CA LEU A 187 13.10 -20.98 7.35
C LEU A 187 14.43 -20.60 6.69
N ILE A 188 14.42 -20.27 5.39
CA ILE A 188 15.64 -19.92 4.66
C ILE A 188 16.13 -18.51 5.05
N TYR A 189 15.23 -17.56 5.32
CA TYR A 189 15.61 -16.25 5.85
C TYR A 189 16.28 -16.37 7.22
N ASN A 190 15.72 -17.17 8.14
CA ASN A 190 16.30 -17.42 9.45
C ASN A 190 17.65 -18.17 9.41
N ARG A 191 18.03 -18.77 8.27
CA ARG A 191 19.32 -19.46 8.07
C ARG A 191 20.33 -18.75 7.18
N ARG A 192 19.90 -17.82 6.31
CA ARG A 192 20.79 -17.06 5.38
C ARG A 192 20.77 -15.54 5.57
N GLN A 193 19.74 -14.99 6.19
CA GLN A 193 19.52 -13.54 6.42
C GLN A 193 19.69 -12.67 5.15
N ARG A 194 20.90 -12.16 4.89
CA ARG A 194 21.21 -11.35 3.71
C ARG A 194 21.43 -12.19 2.45
N ASP A 195 21.89 -13.43 2.63
CA ASP A 195 22.23 -14.37 1.55
C ASP A 195 21.02 -15.20 1.07
N THR A 196 19.78 -14.81 1.44
CA THR A 196 18.57 -15.54 1.03
C THR A 196 18.36 -15.43 -0.49
N PRO A 197 18.31 -16.57 -1.23
CA PRO A 197 18.12 -16.57 -2.67
C PRO A 197 16.84 -15.85 -3.10
N ALA A 198 16.84 -15.33 -4.32
CA ALA A 198 15.76 -14.49 -4.81
C ALA A 198 14.42 -15.24 -4.94
N ALA A 199 14.42 -16.56 -5.15
CA ALA A 199 13.23 -17.39 -5.23
C ALA A 199 12.45 -17.42 -3.90
N PHE A 200 13.14 -17.44 -2.77
CA PHE A 200 12.54 -17.56 -1.43
C PHE A 200 12.08 -16.23 -0.81
N ARG A 201 12.27 -15.10 -1.50
CA ARG A 201 11.73 -13.82 -1.04
C ARG A 201 10.20 -13.86 -1.16
N PRO A 202 9.39 -13.55 -0.12
CA PRO A 202 7.93 -13.73 -0.14
C PRO A 202 7.22 -13.15 -1.37
N ARG A 203 7.67 -11.97 -1.86
CA ARG A 203 7.15 -11.29 -3.07
C ARG A 203 7.36 -12.07 -4.39
N ARG A 204 8.16 -13.13 -4.41
CA ARG A 204 8.37 -14.04 -5.56
C ARG A 204 7.91 -15.45 -5.25
N TYR A 205 8.20 -15.92 -4.03
CA TYR A 205 7.85 -17.26 -3.58
C TYR A 205 6.35 -17.55 -3.62
N PHE A 206 5.54 -16.72 -2.94
CA PHE A 206 4.11 -16.97 -2.82
C PHE A 206 3.34 -16.83 -4.14
N PRO A 207 3.65 -15.86 -5.04
CA PRO A 207 3.04 -15.83 -6.37
C PRO A 207 3.32 -17.11 -7.17
N MET A 208 4.58 -17.55 -7.28
CA MET A 208 4.95 -18.80 -7.96
C MET A 208 4.24 -20.02 -7.35
N LEU A 209 4.11 -20.06 -6.03
CA LEU A 209 3.45 -21.13 -5.29
C LEU A 209 1.93 -21.17 -5.56
N CYS A 210 1.26 -20.02 -5.60
CA CYS A 210 -0.16 -19.90 -5.90
C CYS A 210 -0.45 -20.15 -7.39
N ASP A 211 0.37 -19.60 -8.28
CA ASP A 211 0.25 -19.79 -9.74
C ASP A 211 0.42 -21.28 -10.10
N GLY A 212 1.36 -21.99 -9.46
CA GLY A 212 1.53 -23.43 -9.60
C GLY A 212 0.37 -24.27 -9.05
N LEU A 213 -0.34 -23.80 -8.01
CA LEU A 213 -1.55 -24.45 -7.50
C LEU A 213 -2.70 -24.35 -8.52
N PHE A 214 -2.95 -23.16 -9.08
CA PHE A 214 -4.00 -22.99 -10.09
C PHE A 214 -3.68 -23.70 -11.41
N HIS A 215 -2.40 -23.77 -11.79
CA HIS A 215 -1.96 -24.58 -12.93
C HIS A 215 -2.24 -26.08 -12.70
N GLY A 216 -1.81 -26.62 -11.55
CA GLY A 216 -2.06 -28.03 -11.21
C GLY A 216 -3.54 -28.41 -11.04
N LEU A 217 -4.41 -27.43 -10.72
CA LEU A 217 -5.87 -27.61 -10.71
C LEU A 217 -6.49 -27.59 -12.12
N LEU A 218 -5.89 -26.87 -13.07
CA LEU A 218 -6.32 -26.84 -14.48
C LEU A 218 -5.83 -28.07 -15.26
N ASP A 219 -4.68 -28.63 -14.91
CA ASP A 219 -4.10 -29.83 -15.55
C ASP A 219 -4.83 -31.14 -15.20
N GLN A 220 -5.90 -31.11 -14.38
CA GLN A 220 -6.58 -32.32 -13.93
C GLN A 220 -7.56 -32.87 -14.98
N GLU A 221 -7.25 -34.06 -15.52
CA GLU A 221 -8.10 -34.81 -16.46
C GLU A 221 -9.51 -35.15 -15.93
N THR A 222 -9.77 -34.97 -14.63
CA THR A 222 -11.05 -35.27 -13.98
C THR A 222 -11.46 -34.15 -13.01
N PRO A 223 -12.72 -33.66 -13.07
CA PRO A 223 -13.17 -32.54 -12.24
C PRO A 223 -13.32 -32.96 -10.77
N VAL A 224 -12.50 -32.36 -9.91
CA VAL A 224 -12.47 -32.68 -8.47
C VAL A 224 -13.67 -32.09 -7.73
N GLN A 225 -14.59 -32.95 -7.29
CA GLN A 225 -15.81 -32.56 -6.57
C GLN A 225 -15.56 -31.98 -5.16
N GLN A 226 -14.39 -32.21 -4.56
CA GLN A 226 -13.99 -31.69 -3.25
C GLN A 226 -12.47 -31.38 -3.24
N PRO A 227 -12.04 -30.17 -3.64
CA PRO A 227 -10.62 -29.82 -3.74
C PRO A 227 -10.03 -29.57 -2.34
N ARG A 228 -9.64 -30.64 -1.65
CA ARG A 228 -9.19 -30.63 -0.25
C ARG A 228 -7.85 -29.92 -0.11
N THR A 229 -6.98 -30.10 -1.09
CA THR A 229 -5.67 -29.45 -1.20
C THR A 229 -5.86 -27.94 -1.26
N PHE A 230 -6.69 -27.42 -2.16
CA PHE A 230 -7.01 -25.99 -2.22
C PHE A 230 -7.59 -25.46 -0.90
N ARG A 231 -8.54 -26.18 -0.27
CA ARG A 231 -9.11 -25.79 1.03
C ARG A 231 -8.05 -25.64 2.12
N ILE A 232 -7.13 -26.60 2.24
CA ILE A 232 -6.03 -26.56 3.21
C ILE A 232 -5.02 -25.46 2.86
N PHE A 233 -4.77 -25.25 1.56
CA PHE A 233 -3.88 -24.19 1.07
C PHE A 233 -4.41 -22.80 1.41
N ALA A 234 -5.68 -22.54 1.11
CA ALA A 234 -6.35 -21.27 1.40
C ALA A 234 -6.34 -20.98 2.91
N ASP A 235 -6.73 -21.95 3.76
CA ASP A 235 -6.69 -21.78 5.22
C ASP A 235 -5.28 -21.46 5.74
N LYS A 236 -4.24 -22.13 5.19
CA LYS A 236 -2.85 -21.89 5.57
C LYS A 236 -2.37 -20.50 5.12
N LEU A 237 -2.54 -20.15 3.84
CA LEU A 237 -2.11 -18.87 3.28
C LEU A 237 -2.80 -17.68 3.96
N PHE A 238 -4.09 -17.80 4.26
CA PHE A 238 -4.85 -16.74 4.90
C PHE A 238 -4.38 -16.52 6.35
N ARG A 239 -4.07 -17.59 7.08
CA ARG A 239 -3.47 -17.51 8.43
C ARG A 239 -2.06 -16.89 8.46
N ILE A 240 -1.29 -17.00 7.37
CA ILE A 240 0.03 -16.35 7.24
C ILE A 240 0.01 -15.01 6.48
N GLY A 241 -1.18 -14.42 6.29
CA GLY A 241 -1.34 -13.09 5.69
C GLY A 241 -1.11 -13.01 4.18
N GLN A 242 -1.00 -14.15 3.48
CA GLN A 242 -0.75 -14.21 2.02
C GLN A 242 -2.05 -14.29 1.19
N ALA A 243 -3.19 -13.88 1.77
CA ALA A 243 -4.50 -13.94 1.12
C ALA A 243 -4.56 -13.15 -0.20
N GLN A 244 -3.93 -11.97 -0.24
CA GLN A 244 -3.84 -11.14 -1.46
C GLN A 244 -3.22 -11.91 -2.63
N VAL A 245 -2.16 -12.67 -2.36
CA VAL A 245 -1.40 -13.37 -3.39
C VAL A 245 -2.22 -14.50 -4.01
N LEU A 246 -2.96 -15.28 -3.20
CA LEU A 246 -3.86 -16.30 -3.71
C LEU A 246 -4.96 -15.70 -4.60
N VAL A 247 -5.56 -14.58 -4.19
CA VAL A 247 -6.60 -13.90 -4.97
C VAL A 247 -6.03 -13.32 -6.27
N GLN A 248 -4.86 -12.70 -6.25
CA GLN A 248 -4.21 -12.18 -7.46
C GLN A 248 -3.74 -13.28 -8.43
N SER A 249 -3.40 -14.48 -7.94
CA SER A 249 -3.20 -15.66 -8.79
C SER A 249 -4.52 -16.16 -9.39
N TRP A 250 -5.57 -16.29 -8.57
CA TRP A 250 -6.90 -16.73 -9.02
C TRP A 250 -7.44 -15.80 -10.12
N LEU A 251 -7.35 -14.48 -9.93
CA LEU A 251 -7.79 -13.47 -10.90
C LEU A 251 -7.01 -13.52 -12.23
N ARG A 252 -5.72 -13.89 -12.20
CA ARG A 252 -4.93 -14.11 -13.42
C ARG A 252 -5.36 -15.40 -14.13
N SER A 253 -5.52 -16.50 -13.38
CA SER A 253 -5.99 -17.79 -13.91
C SER A 253 -7.43 -17.77 -14.40
N PHE A 254 -8.29 -16.86 -13.90
CA PHE A 254 -9.69 -16.69 -14.34
C PHE A 254 -9.83 -16.27 -15.81
N SER A 255 -8.72 -15.97 -16.49
CA SER A 255 -8.69 -15.72 -17.93
C SER A 255 -8.96 -16.99 -18.78
N THR A 256 -8.99 -18.19 -18.19
CA THR A 256 -9.33 -19.45 -18.88
C THR A 256 -10.75 -19.91 -18.55
N PRO A 257 -11.52 -20.45 -19.53
CA PRO A 257 -12.91 -20.87 -19.28
C PRO A 257 -13.02 -21.98 -18.23
N ALA A 258 -12.10 -22.95 -18.25
CA ALA A 258 -12.04 -24.02 -17.25
C ALA A 258 -11.84 -23.51 -15.80
N MET A 259 -11.22 -22.33 -15.59
CA MET A 259 -11.13 -21.72 -14.27
C MET A 259 -12.45 -21.06 -13.84
N ALA A 260 -13.28 -20.61 -14.78
CA ALA A 260 -14.63 -20.14 -14.47
C ALA A 260 -15.50 -21.29 -13.95
N ASP A 261 -15.53 -22.43 -14.65
CA ASP A 261 -16.27 -23.63 -14.25
C ASP A 261 -15.80 -24.20 -12.88
N LEU A 262 -14.50 -24.14 -12.62
CA LEU A 262 -13.91 -24.60 -11.35
C LEU A 262 -14.24 -23.66 -10.17
N SER A 263 -14.38 -22.35 -10.42
CA SER A 263 -14.44 -21.34 -9.35
C SER A 263 -15.60 -21.52 -8.36
N PRO A 264 -16.84 -21.85 -8.75
CA PRO A 264 -17.92 -22.18 -7.81
C PRO A 264 -17.61 -23.38 -6.90
N ILE A 265 -16.81 -24.34 -7.36
CA ILE A 265 -16.36 -25.50 -6.58
C ILE A 265 -15.29 -25.05 -5.57
N LEU A 266 -14.34 -24.21 -6.01
CA LEU A 266 -13.34 -23.60 -5.13
C LEU A 266 -14.02 -22.79 -4.02
N PHE A 267 -15.00 -21.93 -4.33
CA PHE A 267 -15.76 -21.17 -3.33
C PHE A 267 -16.50 -22.07 -2.33
N GLN A 268 -17.19 -23.13 -2.78
CA GLN A 268 -17.82 -24.12 -1.89
C GLN A 268 -16.81 -24.85 -0.99
N SER A 269 -15.56 -25.01 -1.43
CA SER A 269 -14.51 -25.67 -0.66
C SER A 269 -13.88 -24.78 0.43
N LEU A 270 -14.07 -23.47 0.40
CA LEU A 270 -13.38 -22.53 1.30
C LEU A 270 -13.76 -22.75 2.78
N PRO A 271 -12.82 -22.53 3.72
CA PRO A 271 -13.14 -22.40 5.13
C PRO A 271 -13.90 -21.10 5.41
N GLU A 272 -14.83 -21.11 6.37
CA GLU A 272 -15.58 -19.90 6.79
C GLU A 272 -14.66 -18.79 7.29
N SER A 273 -13.52 -19.15 7.91
CA SER A 273 -12.45 -18.23 8.30
C SER A 273 -11.89 -17.38 7.14
N CYS A 274 -12.06 -17.85 5.90
CA CYS A 274 -11.56 -17.16 4.71
C CYS A 274 -12.57 -16.16 4.12
N HIS A 275 -13.88 -16.26 4.43
CA HIS A 275 -14.94 -15.46 3.80
C HIS A 275 -14.71 -13.95 3.92
N GLU A 276 -14.28 -13.46 5.08
CA GLU A 276 -13.99 -12.03 5.29
C GLU A 276 -12.80 -11.56 4.46
N GLN A 277 -11.71 -12.33 4.46
CA GLN A 277 -10.48 -11.95 3.79
C GLN A 277 -10.62 -12.02 2.27
N ILE A 278 -11.27 -13.04 1.70
CA ILE A 278 -11.40 -13.14 0.23
C ILE A 278 -12.22 -11.98 -0.33
N LEU A 279 -13.33 -11.62 0.33
CA LEU A 279 -14.14 -10.48 -0.08
C LEU A 279 -13.39 -9.14 0.09
N LEU A 280 -12.58 -8.98 1.15
CA LEU A 280 -11.74 -7.78 1.33
C LEU A 280 -10.61 -7.67 0.29
N GLN A 281 -9.96 -8.77 -0.08
CA GLN A 281 -8.92 -8.77 -1.12
C GLN A 281 -9.52 -8.51 -2.51
N LEU A 282 -10.69 -9.08 -2.82
CA LEU A 282 -11.43 -8.76 -4.05
C LEU A 282 -11.82 -7.28 -4.07
N ALA A 283 -12.45 -6.76 -3.00
CA ALA A 283 -12.85 -5.35 -2.90
C ALA A 283 -11.65 -4.40 -3.08
N GLY A 284 -10.51 -4.70 -2.44
CA GLY A 284 -9.29 -3.88 -2.50
C GLY A 284 -8.48 -3.97 -3.79
N GLU A 285 -8.78 -4.92 -4.69
CA GLU A 285 -8.08 -5.01 -5.98
C GLU A 285 -8.46 -3.82 -6.87
N LYS A 286 -7.43 -3.14 -7.40
CA LYS A 286 -7.58 -1.86 -8.10
C LYS A 286 -8.22 -2.03 -9.47
N VAL A 287 -9.17 -1.15 -9.76
CA VAL A 287 -9.93 -1.11 -11.01
C VAL A 287 -9.67 0.25 -11.68
N PRO A 288 -9.46 0.31 -13.02
CA PRO A 288 -9.42 1.57 -13.75
C PRO A 288 -10.72 2.37 -13.51
N SER A 289 -10.65 3.70 -13.51
CA SER A 289 -11.83 4.55 -13.31
C SER A 289 -11.77 5.81 -14.17
N PRO A 290 -12.92 6.31 -14.68
CA PRO A 290 -14.26 5.70 -14.62
C PRO A 290 -14.43 4.52 -15.59
N LEU A 291 -15.44 3.68 -15.37
CA LEU A 291 -15.87 2.58 -16.25
C LEU A 291 -17.40 2.49 -16.28
N SER A 292 -17.96 2.10 -17.42
CA SER A 292 -19.38 1.71 -17.51
C SER A 292 -19.64 0.34 -16.88
N ALA A 293 -20.90 0.04 -16.54
CA ALA A 293 -21.29 -1.27 -16.01
C ALA A 293 -20.89 -2.45 -16.93
N GLN A 294 -20.97 -2.26 -18.25
CA GLN A 294 -20.52 -3.27 -19.23
C GLN A 294 -19.00 -3.48 -19.17
N GLN A 295 -18.21 -2.40 -19.12
CA GLN A 295 -16.75 -2.49 -19.00
C GLN A 295 -16.33 -3.11 -17.66
N ALA A 296 -17.05 -2.83 -16.57
CA ALA A 296 -16.83 -3.45 -15.28
C ALA A 296 -17.08 -4.98 -15.34
N LEU A 297 -18.17 -5.44 -15.96
CA LEU A 297 -18.44 -6.87 -16.12
C LEU A 297 -17.41 -7.64 -16.94
N CYS A 298 -16.55 -6.98 -17.73
CA CYS A 298 -15.44 -7.64 -18.41
C CYS A 298 -14.26 -7.97 -17.48
N LEU A 299 -14.15 -7.34 -16.30
CA LEU A 299 -12.99 -7.48 -15.43
C LEU A 299 -13.02 -8.76 -14.57
N PRO A 300 -11.89 -9.49 -14.42
CA PRO A 300 -11.82 -10.71 -13.62
C PRO A 300 -12.30 -10.55 -12.17
N LYS A 301 -12.11 -9.38 -11.55
CA LYS A 301 -12.57 -9.07 -10.17
C LYS A 301 -14.05 -9.35 -9.98
N TYR A 302 -14.89 -8.77 -10.84
CA TYR A 302 -16.34 -8.85 -10.71
C TYR A 302 -16.88 -10.16 -11.30
N ARG A 303 -16.24 -10.70 -12.34
CA ARG A 303 -16.58 -12.03 -12.88
C ARG A 303 -16.33 -13.14 -11.85
N LEU A 304 -15.19 -13.12 -11.15
CA LEU A 304 -14.90 -14.08 -10.09
C LEU A 304 -15.84 -13.89 -8.88
N LEU A 305 -16.18 -12.65 -8.52
CA LEU A 305 -17.16 -12.35 -7.48
C LEU A 305 -18.56 -12.89 -7.82
N ALA A 306 -18.94 -12.87 -9.11
CA ALA A 306 -20.19 -13.44 -9.61
C ALA A 306 -20.22 -14.99 -9.63
N GLN A 307 -19.07 -15.67 -9.46
CA GLN A 307 -18.98 -17.14 -9.37
C GLN A 307 -19.16 -17.67 -7.93
N ILE A 308 -19.57 -16.84 -6.98
CA ILE A 308 -19.94 -17.28 -5.62
C ILE A 308 -21.31 -17.97 -5.69
N PRO A 309 -21.43 -19.27 -5.39
CA PRO A 309 -22.68 -20.00 -5.60
C PRO A 309 -23.67 -19.83 -4.45
N SER A 310 -24.97 -19.99 -4.73
CA SER A 310 -26.08 -19.84 -3.79
C SER A 310 -25.91 -20.58 -2.45
N LYS A 311 -25.28 -21.78 -2.45
CA LYS A 311 -24.94 -22.53 -1.22
C LYS A 311 -24.00 -21.79 -0.26
N VAL A 312 -23.13 -20.92 -0.77
CA VAL A 312 -22.27 -20.04 0.05
C VAL A 312 -23.08 -18.84 0.54
N CYS A 313 -23.95 -18.28 -0.31
CA CYS A 313 -24.90 -17.22 0.07
C CYS A 313 -25.85 -17.65 1.20
N ALA A 314 -26.32 -18.90 1.19
CA ALA A 314 -27.15 -19.49 2.25
C ALA A 314 -26.41 -19.73 3.58
N ASN A 315 -25.07 -19.63 3.62
CA ASN A 315 -24.32 -19.80 4.85
C ASN A 315 -24.45 -18.55 5.75
N LYS A 316 -25.03 -18.74 6.95
CA LYS A 316 -25.22 -17.69 7.96
C LYS A 316 -23.90 -16.99 8.39
N HIS A 317 -22.75 -17.67 8.31
CA HIS A 317 -21.45 -17.03 8.53
C HIS A 317 -21.10 -16.06 7.39
N PHE A 318 -21.36 -16.43 6.13
CA PHE A 318 -21.11 -15.59 4.97
C PHE A 318 -22.01 -14.34 4.99
N GLN A 319 -23.29 -14.52 5.29
CA GLN A 319 -24.24 -13.42 5.53
C GLN A 319 -23.77 -12.50 6.67
N TYR A 320 -23.38 -13.06 7.82
CA TYR A 320 -22.83 -12.29 8.95
C TYR A 320 -21.57 -11.51 8.58
N VAL A 321 -20.69 -12.08 7.75
CA VAL A 321 -19.48 -11.42 7.24
C VAL A 321 -19.83 -10.22 6.35
N ILE A 322 -20.73 -10.41 5.37
CA ILE A 322 -21.19 -9.31 4.50
C ILE A 322 -21.79 -8.19 5.34
N THR A 323 -22.79 -8.49 6.19
CA THR A 323 -23.48 -7.49 7.02
C THR A 323 -22.54 -6.83 8.03
N HIS A 324 -22.00 -7.59 8.98
CA HIS A 324 -21.43 -7.04 10.21
C HIS A 324 -19.91 -6.85 10.18
N LYS A 325 -19.20 -7.44 9.20
CA LYS A 325 -17.75 -7.27 9.06
C LYS A 325 -17.33 -6.39 7.88
N LEU A 326 -18.08 -6.42 6.78
CA LEU A 326 -17.84 -5.57 5.62
C LEU A 326 -18.78 -4.36 5.59
N LEU A 327 -20.04 -4.53 5.20
CA LEU A 327 -20.92 -3.44 4.80
C LEU A 327 -21.18 -2.40 5.90
N LEU A 328 -21.35 -2.82 7.15
CA LEU A 328 -21.56 -1.92 8.29
C LEU A 328 -20.24 -1.42 8.94
N ARG A 329 -19.06 -1.67 8.37
CA ARG A 329 -17.75 -1.39 9.02
C ARG A 329 -16.57 -1.00 8.13
N LYS A 330 -16.58 -1.29 6.83
CA LYS A 330 -15.41 -1.15 5.95
C LYS A 330 -15.66 -0.09 4.89
N ARG A 331 -14.67 0.77 4.69
CA ARG A 331 -14.59 1.75 3.60
C ARG A 331 -14.42 0.98 2.28
N ILE A 332 -15.51 0.75 1.55
CA ILE A 332 -15.51 0.09 0.24
C ILE A 332 -16.34 0.96 -0.69
N ASP A 333 -15.65 1.90 -1.33
CA ASP A 333 -16.22 2.92 -2.21
C ASP A 333 -16.59 2.35 -3.60
N ASP A 334 -16.22 1.09 -3.85
CA ASP A 334 -16.59 0.31 -5.03
C ASP A 334 -18.06 -0.12 -4.96
N LEU A 335 -18.94 0.73 -5.50
CA LEU A 335 -20.38 0.46 -5.56
C LEU A 335 -20.71 -0.70 -6.53
N PHE A 336 -19.86 -1.00 -7.50
CA PHE A 336 -20.09 -2.11 -8.43
C PHE A 336 -19.82 -3.47 -7.77
N PHE A 337 -18.82 -3.55 -6.87
CA PHE A 337 -18.63 -4.70 -5.97
C PHE A 337 -19.88 -4.97 -5.12
N TRP A 338 -20.52 -3.92 -4.58
CA TRP A 338 -21.77 -4.04 -3.83
C TRP A 338 -22.95 -4.48 -4.71
N ARG A 339 -23.07 -3.96 -5.93
CA ARG A 339 -24.08 -4.39 -6.92
C ARG A 339 -23.96 -5.89 -7.21
N VAL A 340 -22.76 -6.38 -7.52
CA VAL A 340 -22.53 -7.80 -7.84
C VAL A 340 -22.79 -8.70 -6.62
N LEU A 341 -22.45 -8.27 -5.40
CA LEU A 341 -22.84 -9.01 -4.20
C LEU A 341 -24.36 -9.10 -4.00
N VAL A 342 -25.13 -8.04 -4.32
CA VAL A 342 -26.60 -8.09 -4.29
C VAL A 342 -27.15 -8.99 -5.39
N ASP A 343 -26.60 -8.92 -6.61
CA ASP A 343 -26.98 -9.82 -7.72
C ASP A 343 -26.78 -11.29 -7.32
N VAL A 344 -25.63 -11.63 -6.73
CA VAL A 344 -25.29 -12.98 -6.21
C VAL A 344 -26.13 -13.42 -5.02
N LEU A 345 -26.49 -12.51 -4.10
CA LEU A 345 -27.38 -12.81 -2.98
C LEU A 345 -28.85 -13.01 -3.42
N ALA A 346 -29.24 -12.52 -4.61
CA ALA A 346 -30.57 -12.66 -5.18
C ALA A 346 -30.76 -13.97 -5.98
N GLN A 347 -29.68 -14.67 -6.36
CA GLN A 347 -29.69 -15.92 -7.15
C GLN A 347 -30.06 -17.18 -6.32
N SER A 348 -30.90 -17.04 -5.29
CA SER A 348 -31.37 -18.15 -4.45
C SER A 348 -32.80 -18.54 -4.82
N ASP A 349 -33.06 -19.83 -5.05
CA ASP A 349 -34.40 -20.38 -5.29
C ASP A 349 -35.32 -20.42 -4.04
N ASP A 350 -34.85 -19.89 -2.91
CA ASP A 350 -35.60 -19.82 -1.65
C ASP A 350 -36.72 -18.75 -1.69
N ASP A 351 -37.75 -18.91 -0.85
CA ASP A 351 -38.85 -17.94 -0.68
C ASP A 351 -38.32 -16.48 -0.64
N PRO A 352 -38.89 -15.51 -1.39
CA PRO A 352 -38.33 -14.16 -1.50
C PRO A 352 -38.09 -13.47 -0.15
N GLY A 353 -38.96 -13.70 0.83
CA GLY A 353 -38.86 -13.17 2.20
C GLY A 353 -37.88 -13.91 3.14
N GLN A 354 -37.36 -15.09 2.75
CA GLN A 354 -36.36 -15.85 3.52
C GLN A 354 -35.00 -15.98 2.79
N SER A 355 -34.90 -15.44 1.57
CA SER A 355 -33.66 -15.37 0.78
C SER A 355 -32.45 -14.83 1.57
N PRO A 356 -31.21 -15.20 1.18
CA PRO A 356 -29.99 -14.60 1.72
C PRO A 356 -29.98 -13.07 1.59
N LEU A 357 -30.50 -12.53 0.48
CA LEU A 357 -30.64 -11.09 0.29
C LEU A 357 -31.58 -10.47 1.32
N ALA A 358 -32.78 -11.02 1.54
CA ALA A 358 -33.73 -10.53 2.54
C ALA A 358 -33.14 -10.57 3.96
N THR A 359 -32.40 -11.64 4.29
CA THR A 359 -31.75 -11.81 5.60
C THR A 359 -30.64 -10.78 5.84
N VAL A 360 -29.82 -10.48 4.82
CA VAL A 360 -28.80 -9.42 4.89
C VAL A 360 -29.48 -8.04 4.93
N PHE A 361 -30.51 -7.82 4.10
CA PHE A 361 -31.25 -6.56 4.01
C PHE A 361 -31.89 -6.15 5.34
N ASP A 362 -32.63 -7.04 6.00
CA ASP A 362 -33.25 -6.72 7.29
C ASP A 362 -32.22 -6.35 8.37
N ALA A 363 -31.10 -7.08 8.42
CA ALA A 363 -30.04 -6.83 9.39
C ALA A 363 -29.29 -5.51 9.15
N VAL A 364 -29.08 -5.12 7.89
CA VAL A 364 -28.52 -3.81 7.50
C VAL A 364 -29.52 -2.70 7.82
N LEU A 365 -30.78 -2.85 7.39
CA LEU A 365 -31.86 -1.89 7.59
C LEU A 365 -32.14 -1.65 9.08
N SER A 366 -32.13 -2.70 9.90
CA SER A 366 -32.32 -2.62 11.36
C SER A 366 -31.14 -1.95 12.09
N ARG A 367 -29.97 -1.78 11.43
CA ARG A 367 -28.87 -0.92 11.92
C ARG A 367 -28.95 0.49 11.37
N TRP A 368 -29.31 0.66 10.09
CA TRP A 368 -29.41 1.96 9.40
C TRP A 368 -30.54 2.84 9.96
N SER A 369 -31.66 2.21 10.36
CA SER A 369 -32.83 2.86 10.99
C SER A 369 -32.66 3.18 12.49
N GLN A 370 -31.42 3.26 12.97
CA GLN A 370 -31.08 3.69 14.33
C GLN A 370 -30.59 5.14 14.28
N SER A 371 -31.10 6.00 15.16
CA SER A 371 -30.90 7.46 15.07
C SER A 371 -29.46 7.91 15.33
N ASP A 372 -28.60 7.03 15.84
CA ASP A 372 -27.16 7.27 15.94
C ASP A 372 -26.43 7.00 14.61
N PHE A 373 -27.00 6.21 13.70
CA PHE A 373 -26.32 5.75 12.48
C PHE A 373 -25.97 6.91 11.54
N ALA A 374 -26.92 7.83 11.30
CA ALA A 374 -26.74 8.94 10.37
C ALA A 374 -25.61 9.90 10.78
N GLY A 375 -25.40 10.09 12.09
CA GLY A 375 -24.40 11.01 12.64
C GLY A 375 -23.06 10.36 13.04
N ASN A 376 -23.06 9.09 13.46
CA ASN A 376 -21.85 8.40 13.94
C ASN A 376 -21.20 7.49 12.88
N THR A 377 -21.88 7.17 11.77
CA THR A 377 -21.30 6.37 10.68
C THR A 377 -20.52 7.25 9.72
N GLU A 378 -19.38 6.75 9.24
CA GLU A 378 -18.58 7.42 8.22
C GLU A 378 -19.33 7.52 6.89
N TYR A 379 -19.14 8.63 6.16
CA TYR A 379 -19.82 8.91 4.89
C TYR A 379 -19.65 7.81 3.83
N THR A 380 -18.46 7.23 3.69
CA THR A 380 -18.16 6.13 2.76
C THR A 380 -19.03 4.90 3.06
N VAL A 381 -18.98 4.43 4.30
CA VAL A 381 -19.78 3.30 4.81
C VAL A 381 -21.28 3.57 4.70
N ASN A 382 -21.73 4.80 4.99
CA ASN A 382 -23.13 5.19 4.85
C ASN A 382 -23.56 5.18 3.38
N ALA A 383 -22.74 5.69 2.46
CA ALA A 383 -23.00 5.65 1.02
C ALA A 383 -23.09 4.20 0.48
N SER A 384 -22.16 3.32 0.89
CA SER A 384 -22.24 1.88 0.58
C SER A 384 -23.53 1.24 1.09
N VAL A 385 -23.94 1.56 2.32
CA VAL A 385 -25.18 1.04 2.94
C VAL A 385 -26.43 1.57 2.23
N CYS A 386 -26.53 2.87 1.94
CA CYS A 386 -27.65 3.44 1.20
C CYS A 386 -27.74 2.89 -0.23
N PHE A 387 -26.61 2.71 -0.93
CA PHE A 387 -26.58 2.06 -2.24
C PHE A 387 -27.05 0.61 -2.16
N PHE A 388 -26.50 -0.18 -1.21
CA PHE A 388 -26.89 -1.56 -0.98
C PHE A 388 -28.39 -1.68 -0.69
N LEU A 389 -28.93 -0.86 0.22
CA LEU A 389 -30.35 -0.86 0.56
C LEU A 389 -31.21 -0.58 -0.68
N ARG A 390 -30.91 0.47 -1.44
CA ARG A 390 -31.69 0.86 -2.62
C ARG A 390 -31.66 -0.16 -3.76
N TYR A 391 -30.51 -0.78 -4.03
CA TYR A 391 -30.40 -1.81 -5.08
C TYR A 391 -31.00 -3.16 -4.62
N SER A 392 -30.85 -3.53 -3.35
CA SER A 392 -31.55 -4.69 -2.77
C SER A 392 -33.07 -4.52 -2.82
N LEU A 393 -33.56 -3.32 -2.49
CA LEU A 393 -34.96 -2.93 -2.55
C LEU A 393 -35.54 -3.11 -3.96
N GLN A 394 -34.83 -2.66 -5.00
CA GLN A 394 -35.20 -2.88 -6.41
C GLN A 394 -35.33 -4.38 -6.76
N LYS A 395 -34.39 -5.22 -6.31
CA LYS A 395 -34.42 -6.68 -6.55
C LYS A 395 -35.56 -7.38 -5.82
N LEU A 396 -35.77 -7.06 -4.55
CA LEU A 396 -36.81 -7.67 -3.72
C LEU A 396 -38.22 -7.33 -4.25
N SER A 397 -38.45 -6.09 -4.69
CA SER A 397 -39.72 -5.71 -5.33
C SER A 397 -39.94 -6.39 -6.69
N GLY A 398 -38.90 -6.56 -7.50
CA GLY A 398 -38.99 -7.26 -8.79
C GLY A 398 -39.44 -8.73 -8.67
N ASN A 399 -39.11 -9.40 -7.56
CA ASN A 399 -39.41 -10.81 -7.32
C ASN A 399 -40.78 -11.03 -6.63
N GLY A 400 -41.71 -10.07 -6.70
CA GLY A 400 -43.07 -10.19 -6.16
C GLY A 400 -43.17 -10.20 -4.63
N ALA A 401 -42.13 -9.72 -3.92
CA ALA A 401 -42.04 -9.81 -2.46
C ALA A 401 -42.91 -8.79 -1.68
N GLU A 402 -43.99 -8.25 -2.26
CA GLU A 402 -44.88 -7.24 -1.64
C GLU A 402 -45.37 -7.66 -0.25
N ALA A 403 -45.70 -8.95 -0.08
CA ALA A 403 -46.07 -9.51 1.21
C ALA A 403 -44.94 -9.45 2.27
N ALA A 404 -43.67 -9.58 1.86
CA ALA A 404 -42.52 -9.55 2.77
C ALA A 404 -42.27 -8.14 3.35
N PHE A 405 -42.43 -7.09 2.54
CA PHE A 405 -42.34 -5.69 3.00
C PHE A 405 -43.31 -5.39 4.14
N THR A 406 -44.50 -6.01 4.10
CA THR A 406 -45.55 -5.87 5.13
C THR A 406 -45.29 -6.75 6.34
N GLN A 407 -44.70 -7.94 6.16
CA GLN A 407 -44.43 -8.89 7.24
C GLN A 407 -43.19 -8.55 8.10
N GLN A 408 -42.19 -7.85 7.55
CA GLN A 408 -40.90 -7.59 8.23
C GLN A 408 -40.70 -6.14 8.71
N ASP A 409 -41.77 -5.33 8.68
CA ASP A 409 -41.78 -3.91 9.11
C ASP A 409 -40.75 -3.02 8.38
N TRP A 410 -40.31 -3.44 7.19
CA TRP A 410 -39.26 -2.76 6.42
C TRP A 410 -39.63 -1.33 6.04
N ILE A 411 -40.91 -1.08 5.74
CA ILE A 411 -41.43 0.26 5.42
C ILE A 411 -41.22 1.23 6.60
N THR A 412 -41.59 0.83 7.81
CA THR A 412 -41.44 1.65 9.02
C THR A 412 -39.97 1.92 9.32
N LYS A 413 -39.11 0.90 9.22
CA LYS A 413 -37.66 1.04 9.39
C LYS A 413 -37.06 2.00 8.36
N LEU A 414 -37.44 1.89 7.08
CA LEU A 414 -36.94 2.76 6.01
C LEU A 414 -37.41 4.20 6.21
N CYS A 415 -38.71 4.44 6.43
CA CYS A 415 -39.26 5.78 6.67
C CYS A 415 -38.58 6.47 7.86
N LYS A 416 -38.36 5.75 8.96
CA LYS A 416 -37.62 6.27 10.11
C LYS A 416 -36.16 6.60 9.75
N GLY A 417 -35.45 5.69 9.08
CA GLY A 417 -34.06 5.92 8.68
C GLY A 417 -33.91 7.11 7.72
N VAL A 418 -34.86 7.30 6.79
CA VAL A 418 -34.93 8.51 5.93
C VAL A 418 -35.14 9.77 6.78
N GLN A 419 -36.05 9.74 7.75
CA GLN A 419 -36.29 10.87 8.67
C GLN A 419 -35.04 11.22 9.49
N ASP A 420 -34.37 10.22 10.08
CA ASP A 420 -33.13 10.39 10.84
C ASP A 420 -32.02 11.01 9.96
N HIS A 421 -31.86 10.55 8.70
CA HIS A 421 -30.89 11.14 7.75
C HIS A 421 -31.27 12.55 7.28
N MET A 422 -32.56 12.83 7.08
CA MET A 422 -33.06 14.16 6.71
C MET A 422 -32.83 15.20 7.81
N SER A 423 -32.82 14.78 9.08
CA SER A 423 -32.50 15.65 10.22
C SER A 423 -31.01 16.06 10.30
N HIS A 424 -30.14 15.44 9.50
CA HIS A 424 -28.69 15.61 9.61
C HIS A 424 -28.20 16.97 9.07
N SER A 425 -27.21 17.56 9.74
CA SER A 425 -26.68 18.90 9.41
C SER A 425 -25.94 18.97 8.08
N LEU A 426 -25.19 17.92 7.72
CA LEU A 426 -24.48 17.83 6.44
C LEU A 426 -25.41 17.44 5.29
N GLU A 427 -25.47 18.28 4.26
CA GLU A 427 -26.31 18.09 3.07
C GLU A 427 -26.07 16.77 2.34
N ARG A 428 -24.80 16.39 2.11
CA ARG A 428 -24.44 15.10 1.51
C ARG A 428 -25.01 13.88 2.25
N VAL A 429 -25.25 13.98 3.57
CA VAL A 429 -25.86 12.89 4.36
C VAL A 429 -27.38 12.91 4.24
N ARG A 430 -28.00 14.11 4.16
CA ARG A 430 -29.42 14.23 3.78
C ARG A 430 -29.67 13.66 2.40
N ALA A 431 -28.78 13.90 1.43
CA ALA A 431 -28.88 13.38 0.06
C ALA A 431 -28.89 11.84 0.00
N LEU A 432 -28.10 11.16 0.83
CA LEU A 432 -28.18 9.70 0.96
C LEU A 432 -29.57 9.25 1.47
N GLY A 433 -30.14 9.95 2.45
CA GLY A 433 -31.50 9.71 2.94
C GLY A 433 -32.57 9.99 1.89
N MET A 434 -32.48 11.11 1.16
CA MET A 434 -33.39 11.48 0.07
C MET A 434 -33.38 10.43 -1.04
N ARG A 435 -32.21 10.00 -1.50
CA ARG A 435 -32.06 8.92 -2.51
C ARG A 435 -32.72 7.61 -2.05
N VAL A 436 -32.65 7.24 -0.76
CA VAL A 436 -33.39 6.08 -0.21
C VAL A 436 -34.91 6.32 -0.23
N GLY A 437 -35.36 7.53 0.11
CA GLY A 437 -36.77 7.92 0.06
C GLY A 437 -37.36 7.90 -1.37
N GLU A 438 -36.63 8.39 -2.36
CA GLU A 438 -36.98 8.31 -3.79
C GLU A 438 -37.22 6.86 -4.20
N SER A 439 -36.24 5.98 -3.95
CA SER A 439 -36.34 4.54 -4.26
C SER A 439 -37.48 3.83 -3.53
N LEU A 440 -37.82 4.22 -2.30
CA LEU A 440 -38.98 3.68 -1.57
C LEU A 440 -40.30 4.19 -2.16
N SER A 441 -40.35 5.45 -2.60
CA SER A 441 -41.57 6.06 -3.15
C SER A 441 -42.04 5.38 -4.44
N HIS A 442 -41.13 4.88 -5.26
CA HIS A 442 -41.46 4.09 -6.46
C HIS A 442 -42.18 2.77 -6.14
N ILE A 443 -42.14 2.29 -4.90
CA ILE A 443 -42.77 1.03 -4.46
C ILE A 443 -44.08 1.30 -3.72
N ILE A 444 -44.11 2.30 -2.83
CA ILE A 444 -45.30 2.62 -2.02
C ILE A 444 -46.28 3.54 -2.77
N ALA A 445 -45.79 4.39 -3.65
CA ALA A 445 -46.54 5.47 -4.31
C ALA A 445 -46.20 5.57 -5.81
N ALA A 446 -46.18 4.44 -6.52
CA ALA A 446 -45.74 4.34 -7.92
C ALA A 446 -46.46 5.30 -8.90
N GLU A 447 -47.70 5.71 -8.60
CA GLU A 447 -48.45 6.70 -9.38
C GLU A 447 -47.87 8.13 -9.29
N LYS A 448 -47.19 8.44 -8.19
CA LYS A 448 -46.55 9.73 -7.94
C LYS A 448 -45.36 9.57 -6.99
N PRO A 449 -44.20 9.08 -7.47
CA PRO A 449 -42.98 8.99 -6.67
C PRO A 449 -42.51 10.38 -6.21
N LEU A 450 -41.70 10.39 -5.16
CA LEU A 450 -40.99 11.56 -4.68
C LEU A 450 -39.72 11.76 -5.52
N ASP A 451 -39.44 13.02 -5.84
CA ASP A 451 -38.22 13.51 -6.45
C ASP A 451 -37.76 14.72 -5.63
N PHE A 452 -36.52 14.72 -5.14
CA PHE A 452 -35.95 15.85 -4.38
C PHE A 452 -35.07 16.78 -5.24
N GLY A 453 -35.00 16.59 -6.56
CA GLY A 453 -34.28 17.48 -7.48
C GLY A 453 -32.76 17.46 -7.31
N LEU A 454 -32.21 16.31 -6.89
CA LEU A 454 -30.80 16.15 -6.54
C LEU A 454 -29.88 16.21 -7.78
N LYS A 455 -28.93 17.15 -7.76
CA LYS A 455 -28.08 17.52 -8.92
C LYS A 455 -27.03 16.48 -9.32
N ASP A 456 -26.56 15.67 -8.38
CA ASP A 456 -25.52 14.65 -8.64
C ASP A 456 -26.12 13.42 -9.35
N GLU A 457 -25.43 12.91 -10.37
CA GLU A 457 -25.82 11.66 -11.05
C GLU A 457 -26.00 10.52 -10.03
N ASP A 458 -27.15 9.84 -10.09
CA ASP A 458 -27.46 8.77 -9.15
C ASP A 458 -26.56 7.55 -9.43
N PRO A 459 -25.78 7.06 -8.45
CA PRO A 459 -25.00 5.83 -8.60
C PRO A 459 -25.83 4.60 -9.02
N ILE A 460 -27.15 4.59 -8.83
CA ILE A 460 -28.03 3.53 -9.36
C ILE A 460 -28.37 3.72 -10.84
N THR A 461 -28.35 4.93 -11.39
CA THR A 461 -28.40 5.11 -12.85
C THR A 461 -27.08 4.74 -13.53
N VAL A 462 -25.94 4.91 -12.85
CA VAL A 462 -24.60 4.54 -13.36
C VAL A 462 -24.30 3.03 -13.20
N TYR A 463 -24.59 2.46 -12.03
CA TYR A 463 -24.21 1.08 -11.67
C TYR A 463 -25.39 0.12 -11.50
N GLY A 464 -26.64 0.60 -11.49
CA GLY A 464 -27.85 -0.20 -11.27
C GLY A 464 -28.59 -0.59 -12.55
N CYS A 465 -28.14 -0.18 -13.74
CA CYS A 465 -28.69 -0.66 -15.01
C CYS A 465 -28.70 -2.21 -15.03
N PRO A 466 -29.83 -2.86 -15.34
CA PRO A 466 -29.84 -4.30 -15.56
C PRO A 466 -28.95 -4.58 -16.76
N VAL A 467 -27.96 -5.43 -16.55
CA VAL A 467 -27.39 -6.24 -17.63
C VAL A 467 -28.19 -7.54 -17.53
N LEU A 468 -28.78 -7.96 -18.64
CA LEU A 468 -29.67 -9.12 -18.66
C LEU A 468 -28.89 -10.38 -18.23
N PRO A 469 -29.54 -11.37 -17.59
CA PRO A 469 -28.91 -12.68 -17.40
C PRO A 469 -28.41 -13.25 -18.74
N GLU A 470 -29.19 -13.04 -19.80
CA GLU A 470 -28.84 -13.35 -21.19
C GLU A 470 -27.57 -12.64 -21.68
N GLU A 471 -27.31 -11.38 -21.29
CA GLU A 471 -26.07 -10.65 -21.63
C GLU A 471 -24.88 -11.13 -20.78
N LEU A 472 -25.10 -11.60 -19.56
CA LEU A 472 -24.06 -12.22 -18.73
C LEU A 472 -23.67 -13.59 -19.28
N GLU A 473 -24.65 -14.39 -19.73
CA GLU A 473 -24.46 -15.70 -20.35
C GLU A 473 -23.86 -15.57 -21.76
N GLN A 474 -24.34 -14.64 -22.60
CA GLN A 474 -23.75 -14.33 -23.91
C GLN A 474 -22.33 -13.77 -23.75
N GLY A 475 -22.09 -12.88 -22.79
CA GLY A 475 -20.76 -12.36 -22.44
C GLY A 475 -19.79 -13.40 -21.85
N ILE A 476 -20.25 -14.64 -21.61
CA ILE A 476 -19.47 -15.83 -21.31
C ILE A 476 -19.36 -16.74 -22.56
N ALA A 477 -20.45 -16.90 -23.33
CA ALA A 477 -20.50 -17.74 -24.53
C ALA A 477 -19.64 -17.19 -25.69
N ASP A 478 -19.64 -15.87 -25.91
CA ASP A 478 -18.87 -15.17 -26.94
C ASP A 478 -17.35 -15.14 -26.64
N LEU A 479 -16.92 -15.70 -25.51
CA LEU A 479 -15.51 -15.95 -25.20
C LEU A 479 -15.04 -17.35 -25.64
N ASN A 480 -15.87 -18.12 -26.37
CA ASN A 480 -15.40 -19.30 -27.09
C ASN A 480 -14.49 -18.87 -28.26
N LEU A 481 -13.17 -19.02 -28.08
CA LEU A 481 -12.16 -18.74 -29.11
C LEU A 481 -12.23 -19.73 -30.29
N HIS A 482 -13.21 -19.53 -31.18
CA HIS A 482 -13.36 -20.26 -32.45
C HIS A 482 -13.30 -19.35 -33.69
N SER A 483 -12.60 -18.21 -33.60
CA SER A 483 -11.80 -17.66 -34.71
C SER A 483 -10.89 -16.51 -34.23
N ILE A 484 -9.58 -16.76 -34.21
CA ILE A 484 -8.60 -15.68 -34.33
C ILE A 484 -8.17 -15.65 -35.80
N SER A 485 -8.51 -14.55 -36.48
CA SER A 485 -7.84 -14.13 -37.71
C SER A 485 -7.61 -12.62 -37.63
N PRO A 486 -6.41 -12.11 -37.93
CA PRO A 486 -6.09 -10.69 -37.82
C PRO A 486 -6.84 -9.86 -38.87
N PRO A 487 -7.10 -8.56 -38.62
CA PRO A 487 -7.82 -7.72 -39.56
C PRO A 487 -6.92 -7.29 -40.73
N GLU A 488 -7.29 -7.68 -41.95
CA GLU A 488 -6.81 -7.04 -43.17
C GLU A 488 -7.75 -5.89 -43.59
N VAL A 489 -7.22 -4.97 -44.38
CA VAL A 489 -7.91 -3.77 -44.88
C VAL A 489 -8.41 -4.02 -46.30
N HIS A 490 -9.64 -3.61 -46.65
CA HIS A 490 -9.98 -2.92 -47.91
C HIS A 490 -11.47 -2.51 -47.98
N GLU A 491 -11.85 -1.84 -49.07
CA GLU A 491 -12.94 -0.84 -49.09
C GLU A 491 -14.26 -1.27 -49.77
N THR A 492 -15.28 -0.42 -49.58
CA THR A 492 -16.32 -0.01 -50.56
C THR A 492 -17.59 -0.84 -50.88
N GLN A 493 -18.67 -0.04 -51.00
CA GLN A 493 -19.79 -0.10 -51.96
C GLN A 493 -21.02 -1.04 -51.76
N SER A 494 -22.18 -0.38 -51.53
CA SER A 494 -23.53 -0.55 -52.13
C SER A 494 -24.14 -1.97 -52.34
N THR A 495 -25.46 -2.20 -52.18
CA THR A 495 -26.59 -1.47 -52.82
C THR A 495 -27.89 -1.40 -51.96
N LEU A 496 -28.97 -0.90 -52.56
CA LEU A 496 -30.27 -0.55 -51.96
C LEU A 496 -31.29 -1.71 -52.00
N ASP A 497 -32.12 -1.85 -50.96
CA ASP A 497 -33.60 -1.81 -51.02
C ASP A 497 -34.24 -2.11 -49.63
N GLY A 498 -35.47 -1.67 -49.31
CA GLY A 498 -36.36 -0.87 -50.14
C GLY A 498 -37.84 -0.74 -49.69
N GLN A 499 -38.17 -0.58 -48.40
CA GLN A 499 -39.55 -0.24 -48.01
C GLN A 499 -39.70 0.59 -46.73
N ARG A 500 -40.81 1.35 -46.64
CA ARG A 500 -41.04 2.43 -45.65
C ARG A 500 -42.34 2.22 -44.88
N ASN A 501 -42.38 2.69 -43.63
CA ASN A 501 -43.52 3.46 -43.14
C ASN A 501 -43.06 4.58 -42.18
N ARG A 502 -43.93 5.57 -41.93
CA ARG A 502 -43.56 6.90 -41.39
C ARG A 502 -44.22 7.22 -40.04
N LEU A 503 -43.79 8.37 -39.49
CA LEU A 503 -44.01 8.94 -38.15
C LEU A 503 -43.07 8.32 -37.08
N ASN A 504 -42.36 9.11 -36.25
CA ASN A 504 -42.14 10.56 -36.31
C ASN A 504 -40.75 10.95 -35.74
N LYS A 505 -40.42 12.25 -35.69
CA LYS A 505 -39.16 12.77 -35.12
C LYS A 505 -39.38 13.92 -34.14
N PRO A 506 -38.72 13.88 -32.98
CA PRO A 506 -37.82 14.94 -32.52
C PRO A 506 -36.35 14.61 -32.86
N LYS A 507 -35.48 15.62 -32.91
CA LYS A 507 -34.08 15.48 -33.38
C LYS A 507 -33.15 15.05 -32.24
N LYS A 508 -32.73 13.78 -32.18
CA LYS A 508 -31.42 13.44 -31.57
C LYS A 508 -30.31 13.93 -32.51
N ARG A 509 -29.44 14.82 -32.05
CA ARG A 509 -28.09 15.00 -32.63
C ARG A 509 -27.18 13.93 -32.00
N SER A 510 -26.30 13.34 -32.81
CA SER A 510 -25.30 12.38 -32.34
C SER A 510 -24.07 13.13 -31.84
N THR A 511 -23.50 12.70 -30.71
CA THR A 511 -22.25 13.26 -30.16
C THR A 511 -21.24 12.15 -29.84
N LYS A 512 -20.34 11.93 -30.79
CA LYS A 512 -18.99 11.37 -30.62
C LYS A 512 -18.11 11.91 -31.77
N PRO A 513 -16.79 12.06 -31.58
CA PRO A 513 -16.11 12.51 -30.37
C PRO A 513 -15.20 13.71 -30.67
N PHE A 514 -15.22 14.76 -29.85
CA PHE A 514 -14.29 15.87 -30.05
C PHE A 514 -12.94 15.54 -29.40
N ILE A 515 -11.93 15.30 -30.23
CA ILE A 515 -10.52 15.29 -29.84
C ILE A 515 -10.04 16.73 -29.98
N LEU A 516 -9.59 17.33 -28.88
CA LEU A 516 -8.89 18.62 -28.91
C LEU A 516 -7.39 18.37 -28.98
N ASP A 517 -6.80 18.77 -30.11
CA ASP A 517 -5.36 19.03 -30.21
C ASP A 517 -5.11 20.44 -29.62
N PRO A 518 -4.07 20.68 -28.81
CA PRO A 518 -4.01 21.90 -27.99
C PRO A 518 -3.68 23.22 -28.72
N ASP A 519 -3.27 23.16 -29.99
CA ASP A 519 -2.52 24.25 -30.65
C ASP A 519 -3.31 24.98 -31.79
N GLU A 520 -4.61 24.75 -31.95
CA GLU A 520 -5.42 25.48 -32.95
C GLU A 520 -5.77 26.91 -32.47
N LEU A 521 -4.83 27.83 -32.70
CA LEU A 521 -5.04 29.26 -32.55
C LEU A 521 -5.94 29.80 -33.67
N VAL A 522 -7.17 30.20 -33.33
CA VAL A 522 -7.99 31.08 -34.15
C VAL A 522 -7.88 32.50 -33.58
N PRO A 523 -7.26 33.45 -34.30
CA PRO A 523 -7.24 34.85 -33.89
C PRO A 523 -8.64 35.49 -33.94
N SER A 524 -8.84 36.46 -33.06
CA SER A 524 -9.78 37.59 -33.20
C SER A 524 -9.20 38.59 -34.26
N ASP A 525 -9.66 39.81 -34.52
CA ASP A 525 -10.25 40.90 -33.73
C ASP A 525 -11.26 41.66 -34.63
N ASP A 526 -12.40 42.13 -34.11
CA ASP A 526 -12.72 43.52 -33.70
C ASP A 526 -13.16 44.46 -34.87
N ASP A 527 -13.94 45.49 -34.54
CA ASP A 527 -14.17 46.68 -35.37
C ASP A 527 -13.73 47.91 -34.56
N GLU A 528 -13.04 48.86 -35.21
CA GLU A 528 -12.15 49.84 -34.56
C GLU A 528 -12.82 51.16 -34.14
N ASP A 529 -12.11 51.94 -33.31
CA ASP A 529 -12.29 53.40 -33.19
C ASP A 529 -10.90 54.10 -33.25
N ASP A 530 -10.52 54.51 -34.48
CA ASP A 530 -9.49 55.49 -34.92
C ASP A 530 -8.19 55.70 -34.10
N ALA A 531 -7.02 55.35 -34.68
CA ALA A 531 -6.00 56.36 -35.07
C ALA A 531 -4.63 55.83 -35.59
N SER A 532 -4.41 55.99 -36.90
CA SER A 532 -3.12 56.32 -37.57
C SER A 532 -1.89 55.37 -37.59
N ALA A 533 -1.38 55.16 -38.83
CA ALA A 533 0.00 54.82 -39.23
C ALA A 533 0.55 53.40 -38.86
N GLU A 534 1.30 52.70 -39.72
CA GLU A 534 1.84 53.01 -41.06
C GLU A 534 2.15 51.70 -41.81
N ASP A 535 1.97 51.66 -43.15
CA ASP A 535 2.53 50.71 -44.13
C ASP A 535 2.29 49.17 -43.97
N ALA A 536 2.08 48.36 -45.02
CA ALA A 536 2.12 48.62 -46.47
C ALA A 536 1.51 47.45 -47.29
N GLU A 537 0.94 47.76 -48.47
CA GLU A 537 0.90 46.95 -49.71
C GLU A 537 0.22 45.53 -49.69
N SER A 538 -0.62 45.11 -50.64
CA SER A 538 -1.03 45.68 -51.94
C SER A 538 -2.18 44.88 -52.60
N GLU A 539 -3.08 45.55 -53.35
CA GLU A 539 -3.82 45.07 -54.57
C GLU A 539 -4.74 43.80 -54.47
N SER A 540 -5.93 43.68 -55.11
CA SER A 540 -6.83 44.52 -55.94
C SER A 540 -8.20 43.76 -56.07
N SER A 541 -9.32 44.20 -56.67
CA SER A 541 -9.95 45.50 -57.03
C SER A 541 -11.36 45.24 -57.67
N PHE A 542 -12.26 46.24 -57.73
CA PHE A 542 -13.54 46.29 -58.49
C PHE A 542 -14.70 45.36 -58.01
N ASP A 543 -16.02 45.60 -58.12
CA ASP A 543 -16.96 46.67 -58.58
C ASP A 543 -18.39 46.29 -58.06
N ASP A 544 -19.46 47.11 -57.92
CA ASP A 544 -19.72 48.57 -57.91
C ASP A 544 -21.19 48.85 -57.41
N ALA A 545 -21.49 50.09 -56.97
CA ALA A 545 -22.78 50.83 -56.84
C ALA A 545 -24.02 50.36 -55.99
N ASP A 546 -24.39 51.25 -55.04
CA ASP A 546 -25.71 51.85 -54.68
C ASP A 546 -27.03 51.07 -54.47
N SER A 547 -27.71 51.33 -53.32
CA SER A 547 -29.06 51.94 -53.25
C SER A 547 -29.52 52.23 -51.80
N ASP A 548 -30.06 53.43 -51.54
CA ASP A 548 -30.71 53.82 -50.27
C ASP A 548 -32.13 53.21 -50.08
N SER A 549 -32.61 53.17 -48.83
CA SER A 549 -34.05 53.27 -48.48
C SER A 549 -34.26 53.50 -46.96
N ASP A 550 -34.87 54.63 -46.59
CA ASP A 550 -35.34 54.90 -45.22
C ASP A 550 -36.54 54.01 -44.81
N SER A 551 -36.75 53.83 -43.49
CA SER A 551 -38.07 53.53 -42.89
C SER A 551 -38.03 53.66 -41.36
N ASP A 552 -38.64 54.72 -40.81
CA ASP A 552 -38.87 54.86 -39.36
C ASP A 552 -39.86 53.82 -38.81
N SER A 553 -39.73 53.45 -37.53
CA SER A 553 -40.81 52.90 -36.71
C SER A 553 -40.48 52.99 -35.22
N ASP A 554 -41.31 53.68 -34.44
CA ASP A 554 -41.14 53.85 -32.99
C ASP A 554 -41.31 52.55 -32.19
N SER A 555 -40.57 52.40 -31.08
CA SER A 555 -40.98 51.60 -29.93
C SER A 555 -40.27 52.08 -28.64
N ASP A 556 -41.03 52.17 -27.54
CA ASP A 556 -40.56 52.69 -26.24
C ASP A 556 -39.36 51.93 -25.66
N MET A 557 -38.24 52.63 -25.48
CA MET A 557 -37.16 52.19 -24.59
C MET A 557 -37.39 52.73 -23.18
N SER A 558 -38.08 51.93 -22.36
CA SER A 558 -38.18 52.15 -20.92
C SER A 558 -36.79 52.07 -20.28
N LEU A 559 -36.19 53.21 -19.94
CA LEU A 559 -34.92 53.27 -19.22
C LEU A 559 -35.07 52.71 -17.81
N GLU A 560 -34.59 51.49 -17.59
CA GLU A 560 -34.34 50.99 -16.24
C GLU A 560 -33.19 51.78 -15.60
N ALA A 561 -33.31 52.06 -14.29
CA ALA A 561 -32.31 52.86 -13.59
C ALA A 561 -31.02 52.05 -13.41
N TYR A 562 -29.89 52.66 -13.73
CA TYR A 562 -28.56 52.05 -13.59
C TYR A 562 -28.32 51.62 -12.13
N ASP A 563 -28.13 50.32 -11.91
CA ASP A 563 -27.97 49.78 -10.57
C ASP A 563 -26.57 50.08 -10.04
N LEU A 564 -26.51 50.79 -8.91
CA LEU A 564 -25.26 51.14 -8.23
C LEU A 564 -24.84 50.09 -7.19
N GLU A 565 -25.56 48.96 -7.11
CA GLU A 565 -25.17 47.77 -6.33
C GLU A 565 -24.39 46.72 -7.14
N ASP A 566 -23.99 47.03 -8.39
CA ASP A 566 -23.09 46.17 -9.17
C ASP A 566 -21.70 46.15 -8.52
N GLN A 567 -21.25 44.96 -8.14
CA GLN A 567 -20.34 44.78 -6.99
C GLN A 567 -18.86 44.85 -7.34
N GLU A 568 -18.05 45.19 -6.33
CA GLU A 568 -16.58 45.33 -6.35
C GLU A 568 -15.82 44.00 -6.61
N GLU A 569 -16.34 43.09 -7.44
CA GLU A 569 -15.78 41.76 -7.76
C GLU A 569 -14.67 41.84 -8.81
N ASP A 570 -14.88 42.60 -9.90
CA ASP A 570 -13.89 42.81 -10.96
C ASP A 570 -12.69 43.66 -10.53
N LEU A 571 -12.80 44.36 -9.39
CA LEU A 571 -11.72 45.13 -8.78
C LEU A 571 -10.71 44.29 -7.98
N LYS A 572 -10.83 42.96 -7.96
CA LYS A 572 -9.97 42.07 -7.14
C LYS A 572 -8.96 41.30 -7.99
N ALA A 573 -7.67 41.44 -7.70
CA ALA A 573 -6.62 40.75 -8.47
C ALA A 573 -6.83 39.22 -8.62
N LYS A 574 -6.76 38.76 -9.87
CA LYS A 574 -7.07 37.39 -10.30
C LYS A 574 -6.06 36.36 -9.72
N ARG A 575 -6.57 35.40 -8.94
CA ARG A 575 -5.77 34.32 -8.33
C ARG A 575 -4.95 33.53 -9.39
N PRO A 576 -3.68 33.17 -9.12
CA PRO A 576 -2.86 32.38 -10.05
C PRO A 576 -3.39 30.95 -10.19
N LEU A 577 -3.36 30.40 -11.40
CA LEU A 577 -3.81 29.03 -11.68
C LEU A 577 -2.64 28.09 -12.03
N TYR A 578 -1.54 28.64 -12.54
CA TYR A 578 -0.31 27.91 -12.88
C TYR A 578 0.89 28.42 -12.08
N LEU A 579 1.95 27.61 -11.97
CA LEU A 579 3.17 28.01 -11.24
C LEU A 579 3.90 29.18 -11.90
N LYS A 580 3.75 29.36 -13.23
CA LYS A 580 4.23 30.56 -13.94
C LYS A 580 3.59 31.83 -13.40
N ASP A 581 2.26 31.85 -13.31
CA ASP A 581 1.48 32.98 -12.77
C ASP A 581 1.83 33.24 -11.31
N LEU A 582 2.00 32.18 -10.51
CA LEU A 582 2.42 32.29 -9.12
C LEU A 582 3.80 32.96 -8.99
N ILE A 583 4.79 32.52 -9.79
CA ILE A 583 6.12 33.14 -9.80
C ILE A 583 6.03 34.60 -10.28
N ALA A 584 5.26 34.88 -11.32
CA ALA A 584 5.08 36.24 -11.84
C ALA A 584 4.38 37.17 -10.84
N GLY A 585 3.39 36.67 -10.07
CA GLY A 585 2.73 37.43 -9.01
C GLY A 585 3.62 37.66 -7.77
N LEU A 586 4.41 36.66 -7.37
CA LEU A 586 5.38 36.78 -6.28
C LEU A 586 6.61 37.65 -6.64
N LEU A 587 6.84 37.92 -7.92
CA LEU A 587 7.86 38.85 -8.41
C LEU A 587 7.25 40.17 -8.92
N SER A 588 5.96 40.41 -8.65
CA SER A 588 5.23 41.60 -9.10
C SER A 588 5.49 42.77 -8.13
N ASP A 589 6.52 43.54 -8.41
CA ASP A 589 6.97 44.62 -7.52
C ASP A 589 5.99 45.80 -7.43
N ASP A 590 5.28 46.11 -8.52
CA ASP A 590 4.45 47.33 -8.66
C ASP A 590 2.95 47.13 -8.35
N ASP A 591 2.52 45.90 -8.04
CA ASP A 591 1.11 45.53 -7.87
C ASP A 591 0.88 44.83 -6.53
N ARG A 592 0.31 45.56 -5.57
CA ARG A 592 -0.05 45.07 -4.24
C ARG A 592 -0.93 43.83 -4.35
N GLU A 593 -2.10 43.96 -4.98
CA GLU A 593 -3.16 42.97 -4.87
C GLU A 593 -2.77 41.65 -5.51
N LYS A 594 -2.07 41.71 -6.65
CA LYS A 594 -1.53 40.52 -7.33
C LYS A 594 -0.45 39.83 -6.49
N SER A 595 0.40 40.57 -5.78
CA SER A 595 1.37 39.99 -4.85
C SER A 595 0.69 39.33 -3.64
N GLU A 596 -0.36 39.96 -3.09
CA GLU A 596 -1.15 39.42 -1.96
C GLU A 596 -1.98 38.20 -2.39
N ALA A 597 -2.63 38.23 -3.56
CA ALA A 597 -3.37 37.11 -4.13
C ALA A 597 -2.45 35.92 -4.44
N ALA A 598 -1.25 36.18 -4.99
CA ALA A 598 -0.25 35.15 -5.24
C ALA A 598 0.24 34.48 -3.94
N LEU A 599 0.56 35.27 -2.90
CA LEU A 599 1.01 34.75 -1.63
C LEU A 599 -0.07 33.92 -0.89
N ASN A 600 -1.35 34.31 -1.00
CA ASN A 600 -2.46 33.58 -0.39
C ASN A 600 -2.76 32.23 -1.09
N GLU A 601 -2.74 32.17 -2.42
CA GLU A 601 -2.99 30.92 -3.16
C GLU A 601 -1.75 30.00 -3.21
N ALA A 602 -0.54 30.52 -2.91
CA ALA A 602 0.74 29.79 -3.00
C ALA A 602 0.74 28.39 -2.34
N GLU A 603 0.37 28.30 -1.05
CA GLU A 603 0.32 27.01 -0.34
C GLU A 603 -0.72 26.08 -0.98
N ILE A 604 -1.87 26.62 -1.39
CA ILE A 604 -3.00 25.86 -1.93
C ILE A 604 -2.63 25.26 -3.28
N LEU A 605 -2.04 26.05 -4.18
CA LEU A 605 -1.60 25.62 -5.50
C LEU A 605 -0.48 24.57 -5.41
N LEU A 606 0.51 24.76 -4.52
CA LEU A 606 1.57 23.79 -4.27
C LEU A 606 1.01 22.46 -3.72
N ARG A 607 0.00 22.49 -2.85
CA ARG A 607 -0.68 21.29 -2.33
C ARG A 607 -1.51 20.53 -3.37
N ARG A 608 -1.88 21.14 -4.51
CA ARG A 608 -2.54 20.45 -5.65
C ARG A 608 -1.58 19.59 -6.49
N GLN A 609 -0.26 19.67 -6.26
CA GLN A 609 0.78 18.93 -7.02
C GLN A 609 0.65 19.08 -8.56
N PRO A 610 0.77 20.30 -9.11
CA PRO A 610 0.75 20.51 -10.56
C PRO A 610 1.95 19.82 -11.26
N ARG A 611 1.79 19.49 -12.54
CA ARG A 611 2.73 18.60 -13.27
C ARG A 611 4.15 19.19 -13.39
N ASP A 612 4.26 20.51 -13.51
CA ASP A 612 5.49 21.28 -13.64
C ASP A 612 6.16 21.59 -12.28
N LEU A 613 5.62 21.08 -11.17
CA LEU A 613 6.13 21.38 -9.82
C LEU A 613 7.60 20.98 -9.64
N ASN A 614 8.04 19.85 -10.17
CA ASN A 614 9.43 19.42 -10.03
C ASN A 614 10.41 20.39 -10.73
N ASP A 615 10.01 20.93 -11.88
CA ASP A 615 10.84 21.83 -12.69
C ASP A 615 10.84 23.26 -12.12
N LYS A 616 9.72 23.69 -11.52
CA LYS A 616 9.53 25.05 -11.00
C LYS A 616 9.69 25.22 -9.50
N ALA A 617 9.78 24.15 -8.70
CA ALA A 617 9.94 24.25 -7.25
C ALA A 617 11.17 25.07 -6.81
N GLN A 618 12.29 25.00 -7.51
CA GLN A 618 13.46 25.82 -7.20
C GLN A 618 13.22 27.33 -7.48
N GLU A 619 12.46 27.65 -8.53
CA GLU A 619 12.09 29.04 -8.85
C GLU A 619 11.08 29.60 -7.86
N VAL A 620 10.06 28.81 -7.47
CA VAL A 620 9.09 29.19 -6.43
C VAL A 620 9.80 29.40 -5.08
N ALA A 621 10.70 28.50 -4.67
CA ALA A 621 11.46 28.65 -3.44
C ALA A 621 12.39 29.89 -3.47
N ARG A 622 12.95 30.23 -4.63
CA ARG A 622 13.75 31.45 -4.83
C ARG A 622 12.91 32.73 -4.75
N ALA A 623 11.72 32.75 -5.34
CA ALA A 623 10.79 33.88 -5.25
C ALA A 623 10.34 34.08 -3.79
N LEU A 624 9.85 33.03 -3.13
CA LEU A 624 9.38 33.08 -1.74
C LEU A 624 10.47 33.49 -0.74
N LEU A 625 11.72 33.08 -0.94
CA LEU A 625 12.83 33.48 -0.05
C LEU A 625 13.25 34.95 -0.25
N ARG A 626 13.05 35.51 -1.46
CA ARG A 626 13.37 36.91 -1.80
C ARG A 626 12.20 37.87 -1.62
N LEU A 627 10.99 37.36 -1.33
CA LEU A 627 9.79 38.17 -1.15
C LEU A 627 9.90 39.02 0.13
N GLU A 628 9.81 40.35 0.00
CA GLU A 628 9.82 41.32 1.10
C GLU A 628 8.41 41.90 1.33
N ASP A 629 8.10 42.27 2.57
CA ASP A 629 6.78 42.81 2.94
C ASP A 629 6.66 44.31 2.61
N LYS A 630 6.58 44.62 1.31
CA LYS A 630 6.46 46.00 0.80
C LYS A 630 5.12 46.66 1.15
N TYR A 631 4.09 45.87 1.46
CA TYR A 631 2.70 46.30 1.55
C TYR A 631 2.05 46.15 2.95
N ASN A 632 2.82 45.68 3.94
CA ASN A 632 2.36 45.34 5.29
C ASN A 632 1.20 44.34 5.26
N THR A 633 1.43 43.24 4.53
CA THR A 633 0.42 42.22 4.19
C THR A 633 0.03 41.39 5.42
N PRO A 634 -1.27 41.20 5.70
CA PRO A 634 -1.72 40.48 6.89
C PRO A 634 -1.19 39.04 6.91
N GLN A 635 -0.48 38.68 7.98
CA GLN A 635 0.17 37.37 8.17
C GLN A 635 1.29 37.04 7.16
N PHE A 636 1.86 38.02 6.44
CA PHE A 636 2.92 37.84 5.43
C PHE A 636 3.99 36.80 5.79
N ALA A 637 4.71 36.99 6.90
CA ALA A 637 5.82 36.13 7.31
C ALA A 637 5.38 34.67 7.54
N LYS A 638 4.15 34.48 8.04
CA LYS A 638 3.54 33.16 8.22
C LYS A 638 3.16 32.53 6.89
N LEU A 639 2.48 33.26 5.99
CA LEU A 639 2.14 32.76 4.64
C LEU A 639 3.41 32.39 3.84
N ARG A 640 4.43 33.27 3.86
CA ARG A 640 5.73 33.06 3.20
C ARG A 640 6.42 31.80 3.71
N SER A 641 6.50 31.62 5.04
CA SER A 641 7.11 30.44 5.66
C SER A 641 6.33 29.15 5.39
N GLN A 642 4.99 29.18 5.44
CA GLN A 642 4.13 28.04 5.10
C GLN A 642 4.25 27.62 3.64
N ALA A 643 4.25 28.59 2.70
CA ALA A 643 4.45 28.33 1.29
C ALA A 643 5.84 27.73 1.03
N LEU A 644 6.91 28.31 1.59
CA LEU A 644 8.29 27.85 1.40
C LEU A 644 8.52 26.44 1.98
N ALA A 645 7.99 26.16 3.17
CA ALA A 645 7.99 24.83 3.75
C ALA A 645 7.17 23.84 2.89
N THR A 646 6.04 24.27 2.33
CA THR A 646 5.23 23.42 1.43
C THR A 646 5.97 23.13 0.12
N THR A 647 6.68 24.09 -0.49
CA THR A 647 7.51 23.83 -1.68
C THR A 647 8.56 22.77 -1.37
N CYS A 648 9.28 22.91 -0.24
CA CYS A 648 10.28 21.94 0.20
C CYS A 648 9.67 20.57 0.57
N ALA A 649 8.45 20.53 1.11
CA ALA A 649 7.78 19.30 1.50
C ALA A 649 7.19 18.51 0.32
N GLN A 650 6.84 19.19 -0.79
CA GLN A 650 6.34 18.54 -2.00
C GLN A 650 7.45 18.14 -2.99
N ALA A 651 8.50 18.95 -3.12
CA ALA A 651 9.62 18.71 -4.04
C ALA A 651 10.99 18.82 -3.33
N PRO A 652 11.31 17.92 -2.38
CA PRO A 652 12.52 18.02 -1.56
C PRO A 652 13.80 17.96 -2.40
N THR A 653 13.98 16.94 -3.24
CA THR A 653 15.24 16.71 -3.99
C THR A 653 15.62 17.87 -4.92
N GLN A 654 14.65 18.66 -5.41
CA GLN A 654 14.88 19.83 -6.26
C GLN A 654 15.08 21.13 -5.47
N THR A 655 14.51 21.24 -4.27
CA THR A 655 14.61 22.44 -3.42
C THR A 655 15.81 22.41 -2.46
N LEU A 656 16.12 21.24 -1.89
CA LEU A 656 17.18 21.06 -0.90
C LEU A 656 18.58 21.56 -1.34
N PRO A 657 19.04 21.39 -2.60
CA PRO A 657 20.34 21.90 -3.03
C PRO A 657 20.40 23.43 -2.98
N TYR A 658 19.30 24.11 -3.35
CA TYR A 658 19.19 25.56 -3.29
C TYR A 658 19.05 26.06 -1.85
N LEU A 659 18.15 25.47 -1.06
CA LEU A 659 17.96 25.86 0.34
C LEU A 659 19.25 25.67 1.16
N THR A 660 19.94 24.54 1.00
CA THR A 660 21.25 24.30 1.66
C THR A 660 22.27 25.38 1.28
N SER A 661 22.35 25.78 0.01
CA SER A 661 23.31 26.80 -0.41
C SER A 661 23.00 28.16 0.19
N GLN A 662 21.74 28.58 0.22
CA GLN A 662 21.32 29.87 0.81
C GLN A 662 21.50 29.89 2.34
N ALA A 663 21.25 28.79 3.06
CA ALA A 663 21.49 28.72 4.51
C ALA A 663 22.97 28.89 4.89
N LEU A 664 23.89 28.46 4.02
CA LEU A 664 25.35 28.49 4.23
C LEU A 664 26.06 29.63 3.47
N GLU A 665 25.30 30.50 2.78
CA GLU A 665 25.84 31.64 2.04
C GLU A 665 26.08 32.83 2.98
N ARG A 666 27.34 33.28 3.09
CA ARG A 666 27.73 34.33 4.06
C ARG A 666 27.10 35.70 3.77
N GLU A 667 26.76 35.95 2.51
CA GLU A 667 26.22 37.22 2.02
C GLU A 667 24.70 37.33 2.26
N GLN A 668 24.03 36.23 2.64
CA GLN A 668 22.63 36.23 3.06
C GLN A 668 22.46 36.83 4.46
N LEU A 669 21.38 37.60 4.63
CA LEU A 669 20.94 38.09 5.94
C LEU A 669 20.74 36.91 6.91
N LEU A 670 21.07 37.11 8.19
CA LEU A 670 20.90 36.08 9.23
C LEU A 670 19.46 35.55 9.26
N GLN A 671 18.47 36.42 9.11
CA GLN A 671 17.06 36.00 9.09
C GLN A 671 16.73 35.13 7.88
N SER A 672 17.23 35.45 6.67
CA SER A 672 17.08 34.59 5.48
C SER A 672 17.66 33.19 5.73
N ARG A 673 18.88 33.12 6.30
CA ARG A 673 19.54 31.86 6.67
C ARG A 673 18.76 31.05 7.73
N ILE A 674 18.10 31.73 8.68
CA ILE A 674 17.26 31.10 9.71
C ILE A 674 15.91 30.63 9.13
N ASP A 675 15.24 31.46 8.33
CA ASP A 675 13.96 31.15 7.68
C ASP A 675 14.07 29.90 6.82
N VAL A 676 15.19 29.72 6.11
CA VAL A 676 15.49 28.49 5.36
C VAL A 676 15.59 27.27 6.27
N LEU A 677 16.34 27.35 7.39
CA LEU A 677 16.45 26.25 8.35
C LEU A 677 15.09 25.90 9.00
N GLN A 678 14.26 26.91 9.29
CA GLN A 678 12.91 26.73 9.80
C GLN A 678 12.00 26.06 8.75
N ALA A 679 12.01 26.54 7.50
CA ALA A 679 11.22 25.95 6.41
C ALA A 679 11.61 24.49 6.11
N MET A 680 12.92 24.18 6.11
CA MET A 680 13.42 22.80 6.00
C MET A 680 12.98 21.95 7.21
N THR A 681 12.97 22.51 8.42
CA THR A 681 12.52 21.80 9.63
C THR A 681 11.02 21.48 9.58
N SER A 682 10.18 22.45 9.22
CA SER A 682 8.74 22.24 9.05
C SER A 682 8.42 21.28 7.89
N ALA A 683 9.18 21.32 6.80
CA ALA A 683 9.05 20.36 5.71
C ALA A 683 9.41 18.93 6.16
N ALA A 684 10.50 18.75 6.91
CA ALA A 684 10.87 17.46 7.48
C ALA A 684 9.80 16.89 8.42
N GLN A 685 9.21 17.74 9.26
CA GLN A 685 8.10 17.39 10.13
C GLN A 685 6.86 16.98 9.33
N GLU A 686 6.43 17.76 8.33
CA GLU A 686 5.28 17.41 7.49
C GLU A 686 5.51 16.08 6.76
N ILE A 687 6.69 15.86 6.16
CA ILE A 687 6.99 14.61 5.45
C ILE A 687 7.02 13.41 6.43
N SER A 688 7.54 13.56 7.65
CA SER A 688 7.50 12.50 8.67
C SER A 688 6.06 12.18 9.10
N GLU A 689 5.22 13.21 9.28
CA GLU A 689 3.83 13.04 9.69
C GLU A 689 2.90 12.54 8.56
N ARG A 690 3.22 12.78 7.28
CA ARG A 690 2.37 12.40 6.11
C ARG A 690 1.97 10.92 6.02
N GLY A 691 2.66 9.99 6.68
CA GLY A 691 2.33 8.56 6.66
C GLY A 691 1.01 8.14 7.35
N GLY A 692 0.14 9.09 7.72
CA GLY A 692 -1.19 8.83 8.27
C GLY A 692 -1.89 10.13 8.67
N ASP A 693 -3.18 10.25 8.30
CA ASP A 693 -4.14 11.35 8.49
C ASP A 693 -3.57 12.73 8.87
N TYR A 694 -3.29 13.53 7.84
CA TYR A 694 -2.82 14.91 7.98
C TYR A 694 -3.80 15.75 8.82
N ARG A 695 -3.31 16.23 9.97
CA ARG A 695 -3.88 17.37 10.70
C ARG A 695 -3.00 18.59 10.47
N ARG A 696 -3.60 19.78 10.40
CA ARG A 696 -2.84 21.04 10.38
C ARG A 696 -1.90 21.08 11.57
N THR A 697 -0.71 21.65 11.36
CA THR A 697 0.37 21.73 12.34
C THR A 697 -0.11 22.32 13.67
N SER A 698 -0.01 21.50 14.73
CA SER A 698 0.07 22.05 16.09
C SER A 698 1.41 22.76 16.25
N THR A 699 1.50 23.76 17.12
CA THR A 699 2.76 24.44 17.42
C THR A 699 3.84 23.43 17.86
N PRO A 700 5.11 23.60 17.45
CA PRO A 700 6.17 22.64 17.75
C PRO A 700 6.30 22.44 19.27
N LYS A 701 6.42 21.18 19.70
CA LYS A 701 6.48 20.81 21.12
C LYS A 701 7.85 21.13 21.74
N THR A 702 8.12 22.42 21.91
CA THR A 702 9.28 22.91 22.65
C THR A 702 9.14 22.57 24.14
N LEU A 703 10.16 21.96 24.73
CA LEU A 703 10.19 21.49 26.13
C LEU A 703 10.03 22.59 27.21
N LEU A 704 9.81 23.85 26.81
CA LEU A 704 9.74 25.03 27.67
C LEU A 704 8.44 25.83 27.46
N HIS A 705 7.42 25.25 26.82
CA HIS A 705 6.13 25.92 26.62
C HIS A 705 4.89 25.04 26.87
N GLU A 706 4.99 24.09 27.80
CA GLU A 706 3.80 23.62 28.51
C GLU A 706 3.41 24.68 29.56
N GLN A 707 2.51 25.60 29.18
CA GLN A 707 1.55 26.08 30.17
C GLN A 707 0.72 24.86 30.59
N ILE A 708 0.83 24.46 31.85
CA ILE A 708 0.12 23.29 32.37
C ILE A 708 -1.36 23.67 32.52
N ASP A 709 -2.12 23.50 31.45
CA ASP A 709 -3.59 23.60 31.48
C ASP A 709 -4.12 22.68 32.59
N SER A 710 -4.92 23.26 33.49
CA SER A 710 -5.47 22.57 34.66
C SER A 710 -6.26 21.31 34.29
N ASP A 711 -6.76 21.23 33.06
CA ASP A 711 -7.53 20.10 32.54
C ASP A 711 -6.72 18.82 32.28
N LEU A 712 -5.39 18.89 32.19
CA LEU A 712 -4.59 17.66 32.17
C LEU A 712 -4.63 16.93 33.53
N SER A 713 -4.69 17.70 34.62
CA SER A 713 -4.88 17.17 35.97
C SER A 713 -6.31 16.63 36.17
N THR A 714 -7.33 17.28 35.61
CA THR A 714 -8.72 16.79 35.74
C THR A 714 -8.93 15.50 34.95
N ARG A 715 -8.42 15.41 33.72
CA ARG A 715 -8.47 14.18 32.89
C ARG A 715 -7.74 13.00 33.52
N THR A 716 -6.53 13.20 34.05
CA THR A 716 -5.77 12.11 34.70
C THR A 716 -6.42 11.66 36.01
N MET A 717 -6.96 12.58 36.82
CA MET A 717 -7.73 12.19 38.03
C MET A 717 -9.07 11.50 37.72
N GLN A 718 -9.68 11.75 36.56
CA GLN A 718 -10.90 11.06 36.13
C GLN A 718 -10.61 9.64 35.63
N SER A 719 -9.57 9.43 34.81
CA SER A 719 -9.22 8.09 34.29
C SER A 719 -8.78 7.13 35.41
N LEU A 720 -8.07 7.63 36.42
CA LEU A 720 -7.62 6.86 37.58
C LEU A 720 -8.76 6.38 38.52
N LYS A 721 -9.99 6.89 38.37
CA LYS A 721 -11.13 6.48 39.23
C LYS A 721 -11.85 5.21 38.79
N THR A 722 -11.68 4.73 37.56
CA THR A 722 -12.30 3.46 37.12
C THR A 722 -11.42 2.25 37.42
N ARG A 723 -11.59 1.67 38.61
CA ARG A 723 -10.90 0.44 39.07
C ARG A 723 -11.37 -0.81 38.29
N ARG A 724 -10.97 -0.95 37.02
CA ARG A 724 -11.12 -2.18 36.23
C ARG A 724 -9.79 -2.95 36.19
N TRP A 725 -9.75 -4.09 36.86
CA TRP A 725 -8.71 -5.09 36.61
C TRP A 725 -8.94 -5.79 35.27
N GLY A 726 -7.87 -5.97 34.50
CA GLY A 726 -7.89 -6.55 33.17
C GLY A 726 -6.93 -5.80 32.26
N TYR A 727 -5.80 -6.44 31.93
CA TYR A 727 -4.71 -5.83 31.16
C TYR A 727 -5.12 -5.67 29.68
N ARG A 728 -5.90 -4.63 29.37
CA ARG A 728 -5.99 -4.07 28.02
C ARG A 728 -4.56 -3.71 27.62
N ARG A 729 -3.95 -4.51 26.75
CA ARG A 729 -2.95 -3.95 25.84
C ARG A 729 -3.75 -3.02 24.94
N ASP A 730 -3.49 -1.72 25.03
CA ASP A 730 -3.93 -0.81 23.98
C ASP A 730 -3.35 -1.30 22.65
N ALA A 731 -4.11 -1.12 21.57
CA ALA A 731 -3.64 -1.54 20.26
C ALA A 731 -2.35 -0.78 19.96
N LEU A 732 -1.24 -1.51 19.78
CA LEU A 732 0.03 -0.93 19.33
C LEU A 732 -0.28 -0.15 18.05
N ALA A 733 0.08 1.15 18.04
CA ALA A 733 -0.18 2.01 16.90
C ALA A 733 0.39 1.36 15.63
N GLU A 734 -0.41 1.31 14.55
CA GLU A 734 -0.03 0.57 13.35
C GLU A 734 1.32 1.07 12.83
N PRO A 735 2.23 0.17 12.38
CA PRO A 735 3.60 0.53 12.01
C PRO A 735 3.65 1.39 10.74
N LYS A 736 3.46 2.69 10.95
CA LYS A 736 3.45 3.76 9.96
C LYS A 736 4.80 3.88 9.27
N ARG A 737 4.80 3.79 7.93
CA ARG A 737 6.02 4.04 7.14
C ARG A 737 6.38 5.52 7.27
N ASN A 738 7.56 5.78 7.83
CA ASN A 738 8.15 7.11 7.78
C ASN A 738 8.48 7.48 6.32
N ALA A 739 7.86 8.54 5.80
CA ALA A 739 8.10 9.04 4.46
C ALA A 739 9.28 10.03 4.37
N PHE A 740 9.77 10.56 5.50
CA PHE A 740 10.96 11.41 5.55
C PHE A 740 12.26 10.60 5.46
N ALA A 741 12.26 9.36 5.95
CA ALA A 741 13.44 8.51 6.02
C ALA A 741 14.30 8.49 4.72
N PRO A 742 13.75 8.32 3.49
CA PRO A 742 14.55 8.36 2.26
C PRO A 742 15.37 9.65 2.10
N PHE A 743 14.77 10.80 2.43
CA PHE A 743 15.37 12.13 2.28
C PHE A 743 16.21 12.56 3.50
N ALA A 744 16.18 11.82 4.61
CA ALA A 744 16.80 12.23 5.87
C ALA A 744 18.30 12.60 5.74
N LEU A 745 19.04 11.89 4.87
CA LEU A 745 20.43 12.20 4.57
C LEU A 745 20.61 13.39 3.62
N GLU A 746 19.65 13.68 2.73
CA GLU A 746 19.63 14.87 1.86
C GLU A 746 19.38 16.16 2.66
N PHE A 747 18.53 16.11 3.70
CA PHE A 747 18.35 17.23 4.62
C PHE A 747 19.55 17.43 5.57
N PHE A 748 20.08 16.34 6.15
CA PHE A 748 21.06 16.41 7.25
C PHE A 748 22.50 16.62 6.78
N SER A 749 22.97 15.81 5.83
CA SER A 749 24.40 15.71 5.50
C SER A 749 24.96 16.98 4.83
N PRO A 750 24.27 17.59 3.84
CA PRO A 750 24.75 18.81 3.20
C PRO A 750 24.85 19.99 4.17
N LEU A 751 23.92 20.13 5.11
CA LEU A 751 23.98 21.17 6.14
C LEU A 751 25.12 20.95 7.14
N LEU A 752 25.26 19.75 7.71
CA LEU A 752 26.31 19.47 8.69
C LEU A 752 27.72 19.56 8.08
N PHE A 753 27.98 18.84 6.98
CA PHE A 753 29.31 18.83 6.36
C PHE A 753 29.61 20.13 5.61
N GLY A 754 28.58 20.79 5.05
CA GLY A 754 28.68 22.11 4.46
C GLY A 754 29.03 23.18 5.49
N TYR A 755 28.39 23.18 6.67
CA TYR A 755 28.77 24.09 7.76
C TYR A 755 30.20 23.82 8.26
N ASN A 756 30.59 22.55 8.39
CA ASN A 756 31.98 22.21 8.74
C ASN A 756 33.00 22.62 7.64
N ALA A 757 32.59 22.78 6.38
CA ALA A 757 33.42 23.38 5.34
C ALA A 757 33.41 24.93 5.41
N TYR A 758 32.25 25.54 5.62
CA TYR A 758 32.05 26.98 5.83
C TYR A 758 32.92 27.51 6.98
N VAL A 759 32.85 26.87 8.16
CA VAL A 759 33.64 27.23 9.34
C VAL A 759 35.13 27.12 9.05
N ARG A 760 35.60 26.05 8.36
CA ARG A 760 37.02 25.93 7.98
C ARG A 760 37.48 26.97 6.95
N LYS A 761 36.58 27.44 6.07
CA LYS A 761 36.88 28.47 5.06
C LYS A 761 36.87 29.89 5.64
N HIS A 762 36.08 30.15 6.68
CA HIS A 762 35.82 31.50 7.19
C HIS A 762 36.31 31.77 8.63
N SER A 763 36.76 30.75 9.37
CA SER A 763 37.46 30.97 10.64
C SER A 763 38.85 31.53 10.38
N SER A 764 39.11 32.75 10.85
CA SER A 764 40.49 33.23 11.00
C SER A 764 41.22 32.35 12.01
N GLY A 765 42.44 31.90 11.67
CA GLY A 765 43.12 30.83 12.39
C GLY A 765 43.40 31.16 13.86
N SER A 766 43.22 30.15 14.73
CA SER A 766 43.49 30.16 16.17
C SER A 766 42.63 31.10 17.03
N GLY A 767 41.71 30.52 17.81
CA GLY A 767 41.18 31.10 19.05
C GLY A 767 40.19 32.27 18.95
N ALA A 768 39.93 32.83 17.77
CA ALA A 768 38.93 33.88 17.62
C ALA A 768 37.52 33.35 17.92
N SER A 769 36.83 33.96 18.89
CA SER A 769 35.43 33.64 19.17
C SER A 769 34.55 33.99 17.96
N ARG A 770 33.58 33.13 17.63
CA ARG A 770 32.64 33.37 16.52
C ARG A 770 31.78 34.59 16.83
N SER A 771 31.52 35.44 15.84
CA SER A 771 30.59 36.57 15.98
C SER A 771 29.21 36.09 16.44
N GLU A 772 28.52 36.86 17.27
CA GLU A 772 27.21 36.51 17.87
C GLU A 772 26.19 36.03 16.82
N VAL A 773 26.13 36.70 15.67
CA VAL A 773 25.37 36.32 14.46
C VAL A 773 25.57 34.84 14.06
N GLU A 774 26.80 34.34 14.05
CA GLU A 774 27.11 32.94 13.72
C GLU A 774 26.85 31.99 14.90
N GLN A 775 26.85 32.48 16.14
CA GLN A 775 26.43 31.69 17.31
C GLN A 775 24.91 31.47 17.29
N THR A 776 24.11 32.49 16.96
CA THR A 776 22.65 32.36 16.79
C THR A 776 22.29 31.52 15.56
N PHE A 777 23.03 31.63 14.45
CA PHE A 777 22.88 30.70 13.31
C PHE A 777 23.20 29.25 13.71
N LEU A 778 24.30 29.02 14.42
CA LEU A 778 24.70 27.70 14.92
C LEU A 778 23.64 27.07 15.83
N ALA A 779 22.98 27.86 16.69
CA ALA A 779 21.87 27.38 17.51
C ALA A 779 20.69 26.86 16.64
N HIS A 780 20.31 27.61 15.59
CA HIS A 780 19.26 27.20 14.65
C HIS A 780 19.68 25.98 13.81
N LEU A 781 20.96 25.87 13.43
CA LEU A 781 21.50 24.71 12.72
C LEU A 781 21.47 23.44 13.59
N LEU A 782 21.90 23.53 14.86
CA LEU A 782 21.80 22.42 15.82
C LEU A 782 20.35 21.99 16.04
N HIS A 783 19.41 22.95 16.08
CA HIS A 783 17.98 22.68 16.18
C HIS A 783 17.47 21.89 14.96
N ALA A 784 17.75 22.37 13.74
CA ALA A 784 17.32 21.72 12.50
C ALA A 784 17.90 20.30 12.37
N LEU A 785 19.22 20.13 12.60
CA LEU A 785 19.88 18.82 12.55
C LEU A 785 19.30 17.84 13.58
N ALA A 786 18.98 18.30 14.79
CA ALA A 786 18.31 17.50 15.81
C ALA A 786 16.87 17.13 15.43
N SER A 787 16.13 18.06 14.82
CA SER A 787 14.79 17.80 14.28
C SER A 787 14.81 16.81 13.10
N PHE A 788 15.85 16.80 12.26
CA PHE A 788 15.98 15.78 11.21
C PHE A 788 16.27 14.38 11.79
N VAL A 789 17.00 14.26 12.89
CA VAL A 789 17.16 12.99 13.62
C VAL A 789 15.83 12.53 14.23
N GLU A 790 15.03 13.44 14.79
CA GLU A 790 13.66 13.14 15.25
C GLU A 790 12.74 12.69 14.10
N CYS A 791 12.70 13.46 13.00
CA CYS A 791 11.89 13.15 11.83
C CYS A 791 12.34 11.88 11.11
N ALA A 792 13.58 11.41 11.28
CA ALA A 792 14.04 10.13 10.73
C ALA A 792 13.52 8.91 11.51
N GLY A 793 13.19 9.06 12.80
CA GLY A 793 12.70 7.95 13.64
C GLY A 793 13.66 6.75 13.63
N HIS A 794 13.12 5.53 13.79
CA HIS A 794 13.93 4.29 13.80
C HIS A 794 14.41 3.83 12.40
N ALA A 795 14.73 4.75 11.48
CA ALA A 795 15.31 4.44 10.18
C ALA A 795 16.79 4.00 10.32
N PRO A 796 17.33 3.13 9.43
CA PRO A 796 18.68 2.58 9.58
C PRO A 796 19.80 3.62 9.52
N GLN A 797 19.58 4.75 8.83
CA GLN A 797 20.52 5.89 8.78
C GLN A 797 20.53 6.73 10.08
N THR A 798 19.49 6.66 10.92
CA THR A 798 19.35 7.56 12.08
C THR A 798 20.47 7.36 13.10
N LEU A 799 20.98 6.14 13.28
CA LEU A 799 22.12 5.87 14.16
C LEU A 799 23.39 6.63 13.69
N ALA A 800 23.67 6.64 12.39
CA ALA A 800 24.81 7.37 11.83
C ALA A 800 24.61 8.89 11.93
N MET A 801 23.41 9.39 11.66
CA MET A 801 23.07 10.81 11.85
C MET A 801 23.21 11.22 13.32
N ALA A 802 22.74 10.38 14.25
CA ALA A 802 22.84 10.61 15.70
C ALA A 802 24.29 10.67 16.19
N LYS A 803 25.19 9.80 15.72
CA LYS A 803 26.64 9.89 16.01
C LYS A 803 27.21 11.23 15.55
N CYS A 804 27.04 11.55 14.27
CA CYS A 804 27.56 12.79 13.68
C CYS A 804 27.00 14.04 14.38
N LEU A 805 25.73 14.03 14.80
CA LEU A 805 25.11 15.10 15.57
C LEU A 805 25.68 15.21 16.99
N LEU A 806 25.85 14.10 17.71
CA LEU A 806 26.44 14.11 19.05
C LEU A 806 27.89 14.57 19.02
N GLU A 807 28.71 14.06 18.11
CA GLU A 807 30.10 14.51 17.92
C GLU A 807 30.19 16.02 17.62
N PHE A 808 29.33 16.53 16.73
CA PHE A 808 29.27 17.96 16.41
C PHE A 808 28.80 18.80 17.60
N ALA A 809 27.71 18.41 18.26
CA ALA A 809 27.14 19.13 19.40
C ALA A 809 28.06 19.09 20.64
N TRP A 810 28.80 18.00 20.86
CA TRP A 810 29.75 17.85 21.97
C TRP A 810 30.88 18.88 21.90
N ASN A 811 31.33 19.25 20.69
CA ASN A 811 32.33 20.30 20.50
C ASN A 811 31.84 21.70 20.88
N GLU A 812 30.51 21.94 20.90
CA GLU A 812 29.89 23.22 21.24
C GLU A 812 29.31 23.26 22.67
N ARG A 813 29.48 22.20 23.47
CA ARG A 813 28.89 22.05 24.82
C ARG A 813 29.27 23.13 25.82
N SER A 814 30.38 23.82 25.58
CA SER A 814 30.95 24.89 26.43
C SER A 814 30.95 26.26 25.73
N ASN A 815 30.17 26.42 24.65
CA ASN A 815 30.01 27.69 23.93
C ASN A 815 29.45 28.81 24.84
N SER A 816 29.91 30.05 24.63
CA SER A 816 29.51 31.23 25.41
C SER A 816 28.01 31.52 25.35
N ASN A 817 27.38 31.39 24.18
CA ASN A 817 25.96 31.67 24.02
C ASN A 817 25.10 30.54 24.63
N ALA A 818 24.19 30.90 25.54
CA ALA A 818 23.24 29.99 26.15
C ALA A 818 22.33 29.29 25.13
N GLU A 819 21.95 29.95 24.03
CA GLU A 819 21.15 29.36 22.96
C GLU A 819 21.83 28.13 22.36
N VAL A 820 23.13 28.22 22.09
CA VAL A 820 23.92 27.08 21.57
C VAL A 820 23.92 25.94 22.58
N ARG A 821 24.19 26.21 23.87
CA ARG A 821 24.17 25.18 24.92
C ARG A 821 22.79 24.55 25.13
N ARG A 822 21.70 25.32 25.07
CA ARG A 822 20.31 24.81 25.05
C ARG A 822 20.09 23.88 23.87
N GLN A 823 20.60 24.20 22.68
CA GLN A 823 20.41 23.37 21.50
C GLN A 823 21.30 22.11 21.51
N VAL A 824 22.49 22.13 22.13
CA VAL A 824 23.26 20.89 22.43
C VAL A 824 22.46 19.94 23.33
N LEU A 825 21.82 20.46 24.39
CA LEU A 825 20.91 19.69 25.24
C LEU A 825 19.68 19.19 24.46
N PHE A 826 19.14 20.01 23.54
CA PHE A 826 18.05 19.58 22.65
C PHE A 826 18.48 18.44 21.72
N SER A 827 19.66 18.53 21.07
CA SER A 827 20.23 17.45 20.24
C SER A 827 20.33 16.14 21.01
N LEU A 828 20.87 16.18 22.24
CA LEU A 828 20.92 15.01 23.13
C LEU A 828 19.52 14.46 23.45
N SER A 829 18.53 15.34 23.70
CA SER A 829 17.13 14.91 23.92
C SER A 829 16.53 14.19 22.72
N ARG A 830 16.81 14.65 21.48
CA ARG A 830 16.28 14.03 20.26
C ARG A 830 16.92 12.68 19.99
N VAL A 831 18.22 12.54 20.22
CA VAL A 831 18.92 11.25 20.05
C VAL A 831 18.41 10.21 21.06
N LEU A 832 18.27 10.58 22.34
CA LEU A 832 17.74 9.69 23.38
C LEU A 832 16.27 9.29 23.18
N LEU A 833 15.49 10.11 22.47
CA LEU A 833 14.09 9.81 22.14
C LEU A 833 13.96 8.78 20.99
N VAL A 834 14.95 8.72 20.10
CA VAL A 834 14.84 7.99 18.81
C VAL A 834 15.73 6.75 18.73
N VAL A 835 16.91 6.77 19.34
CA VAL A 835 17.87 5.65 19.27
C VAL A 835 17.66 4.72 20.49
N PRO A 836 17.39 3.42 20.29
CA PRO A 836 17.26 2.47 21.39
C PRO A 836 18.51 2.45 22.30
N PRO A 837 18.36 2.35 23.63
CA PRO A 837 19.46 2.49 24.57
C PRO A 837 20.54 1.42 24.39
N ASP A 838 20.18 0.20 23.99
CA ASP A 838 21.13 -0.90 23.75
C ASP A 838 22.06 -0.60 22.58
N LEU A 839 21.51 -0.09 21.47
CA LEU A 839 22.29 0.33 20.31
C LEU A 839 23.14 1.56 20.64
N LEU A 840 22.56 2.54 21.34
CA LEU A 840 23.27 3.75 21.74
C LEU A 840 24.45 3.44 22.68
N GLY A 841 24.28 2.47 23.59
CA GLY A 841 25.34 1.96 24.47
C GLY A 841 26.43 1.19 23.72
N GLN A 842 26.07 0.32 22.77
CA GLN A 842 27.04 -0.42 21.95
C GLN A 842 27.87 0.48 21.03
N GLU A 843 27.25 1.51 20.46
CA GLU A 843 27.81 2.28 19.34
C GLU A 843 28.30 3.68 19.72
N VAL A 844 27.91 4.20 20.88
CA VAL A 844 28.23 5.55 21.38
C VAL A 844 28.58 5.56 22.89
N GLY A 845 28.60 4.39 23.55
CA GLY A 845 28.64 4.27 25.01
C GLY A 845 29.82 4.98 25.68
N GLU A 846 31.03 4.92 25.11
CA GLU A 846 32.20 5.60 25.66
C GLU A 846 32.00 7.12 25.73
N ALA A 847 31.53 7.74 24.65
CA ALA A 847 31.26 9.19 24.61
C ALA A 847 30.12 9.60 25.56
N LEU A 848 29.15 8.71 25.83
CA LEU A 848 28.09 8.96 26.80
C LEU A 848 28.57 8.92 28.27
N THR A 849 29.74 8.33 28.57
CA THR A 849 30.26 8.32 29.95
C THR A 849 30.58 9.73 30.48
N GLU A 850 31.01 10.65 29.62
CA GLU A 850 31.25 12.06 29.97
C GLU A 850 29.95 12.88 30.07
N VAL A 851 28.87 12.44 29.41
CA VAL A 851 27.60 13.18 29.33
C VAL A 851 26.91 13.29 30.69
N ALA A 852 26.85 12.21 31.49
CA ALA A 852 26.17 12.26 32.78
C ALA A 852 26.85 13.20 33.81
N PRO A 853 28.20 13.18 33.98
CA PRO A 853 28.91 14.21 34.75
C PRO A 853 28.70 15.63 34.22
N TRP A 854 28.72 15.82 32.89
CA TRP A 854 28.50 17.14 32.28
C TRP A 854 27.07 17.66 32.51
N LEU A 855 26.04 16.82 32.38
CA LEU A 855 24.66 17.18 32.71
C LEU A 855 24.52 17.64 34.18
N HIS A 856 25.16 16.92 35.11
CA HIS A 856 25.18 17.32 36.53
C HIS A 856 25.96 18.62 36.77
N GLN A 857 27.02 18.89 35.99
CA GLN A 857 27.72 20.18 36.02
C GLN A 857 26.79 21.31 35.54
N VAL A 858 26.16 21.15 34.37
CA VAL A 858 25.25 22.13 33.76
C VAL A 858 24.05 22.42 34.65
N GLN A 859 23.39 21.38 35.17
CA GLN A 859 22.24 21.47 36.08
C GLN A 859 22.48 22.40 37.27
N ASN A 860 23.68 22.35 37.85
CA ASN A 860 24.02 23.07 39.08
C ASN A 860 24.78 24.39 38.85
N HIS A 861 25.49 24.56 37.73
CA HIS A 861 26.45 25.65 37.54
C HIS A 861 26.31 26.45 36.23
N ASP A 862 25.47 26.04 35.27
CA ASP A 862 25.24 26.85 34.08
C ASP A 862 24.53 28.17 34.45
N PRO A 863 24.97 29.34 33.97
CA PRO A 863 24.29 30.61 34.24
C PRO A 863 22.85 30.67 33.71
N ASP A 864 22.52 29.93 32.65
CA ASP A 864 21.20 29.97 32.03
C ASP A 864 20.19 29.01 32.70
N ALA A 865 18.98 29.51 32.97
CA ALA A 865 17.91 28.74 33.59
C ALA A 865 17.36 27.64 32.67
N GLY A 866 17.31 27.87 31.35
CA GLY A 866 16.86 26.88 30.37
C GLY A 866 17.84 25.71 30.28
N CYS A 867 19.14 25.98 30.28
CA CYS A 867 20.19 24.94 30.38
C CYS A 867 20.06 24.11 31.66
N ARG A 868 19.88 24.75 32.83
CA ARG A 868 19.73 24.03 34.11
C ARG A 868 18.53 23.09 34.14
N GLU A 869 17.35 23.56 33.71
CA GLU A 869 16.13 22.74 33.69
C GLU A 869 16.17 21.65 32.60
N ALA A 870 16.69 21.94 31.39
CA ALA A 870 16.87 20.93 30.36
C ALA A 870 17.86 19.83 30.78
N ALA A 871 18.96 20.18 31.45
CA ALA A 871 19.90 19.20 31.98
C ALA A 871 19.27 18.33 33.08
N LYS A 872 18.53 18.94 34.02
CA LYS A 872 17.77 18.26 35.08
C LYS A 872 16.75 17.25 34.54
N LEU A 873 16.04 17.57 33.45
CA LEU A 873 15.14 16.63 32.77
C LEU A 873 15.92 15.44 32.18
N LEU A 874 17.02 15.71 31.46
CA LEU A 874 17.84 14.67 30.83
C LEU A 874 18.53 13.75 31.85
N SER A 875 18.96 14.29 33.00
CA SER A 875 19.51 13.50 34.11
C SER A 875 18.54 12.43 34.64
N SER A 876 17.21 12.66 34.59
CA SER A 876 16.25 11.62 34.99
C SER A 876 16.11 10.46 33.99
N PHE A 877 16.44 10.67 32.72
CA PHE A 877 16.56 9.58 31.73
C PHE A 877 17.91 8.87 31.85
N ALA A 878 18.98 9.62 32.14
CA ALA A 878 20.33 9.08 32.32
C ALA A 878 20.49 8.18 33.58
N SER A 879 19.56 8.24 34.55
CA SER A 879 19.56 7.39 35.75
C SER A 879 19.03 5.96 35.55
N MET A 880 18.82 5.50 34.30
CA MET A 880 18.49 4.10 34.03
C MET A 880 19.65 3.17 34.41
N PRO A 881 19.46 2.14 35.26
CA PRO A 881 20.58 1.36 35.78
C PRO A 881 21.30 0.52 34.71
N THR A 882 22.62 0.51 34.75
CA THR A 882 23.51 -0.40 33.99
C THR A 882 23.42 -1.87 34.46
N SER A 883 22.48 -2.22 35.33
CA SER A 883 22.37 -3.50 36.03
C SER A 883 21.28 -4.44 35.53
N SER A 884 20.69 -4.20 34.35
CA SER A 884 19.72 -5.10 33.69
C SER A 884 20.33 -6.01 32.61
N LEU A 885 21.63 -5.88 32.32
CA LEU A 885 22.33 -6.63 31.26
C LEU A 885 22.97 -7.97 31.71
N SER A 886 22.49 -8.57 32.81
CA SER A 886 23.04 -9.84 33.33
C SER A 886 22.02 -10.96 33.57
N LEU A 887 20.75 -10.79 33.19
CA LEU A 887 19.69 -11.81 33.36
C LEU A 887 18.60 -11.72 32.28
N MET A 888 18.90 -12.17 31.05
CA MET A 888 18.04 -13.05 30.23
C MET A 888 18.82 -13.64 29.06
#